data_AF-A0A1Q5S4V1-F1
#
_entry.id   AF-A0A1Q5S4V1-F1
#
_cell.length_a   1.000
_cell.length_b   1.000
_cell.length_c   1.000
_cell.angle_alpha   90.00
_cell.angle_beta   90.00
_cell.angle_gamma   90.00
#
_symmetry.space_group_name_H-M   'P 1'
#
loop_
_entity.id
_entity.type
_entity.pdbx_description
1 polymer ?
#
loop_
_entity_poly.entity_id
_entity_poly.type
_entity_poly.pdbx_seq_one_letter_code
_entity_poly.pdbx_strand_id
1 'polypeptide(L)'
;MKKAGAYLLALRVIVALGCCALGSASALAEAGKPDAAVRVLPYPFSHIVSFASDTDALRPWHGAAVHRFFNEELGLTISDSLWPQGSEGISAFFVGPGQLNRSPSGIGSEPTFALLLREWHRGNIDHFHGWQEDSLLPFRTEIQPPLPLSAARSSLSMSSVGLPPQPSRNVRFYFSAAPPTDLSIMLHDSNGGSSIFDPGDIARGQDIQLEVGSLGWIVEVIVPLQSNSVTRPVDPMSIDRIEFIAPSCATGCSASLTRVERDHFSRHTVLSEIPWLEAWNVRPAILTSHGGNTLIQDFGVPGHVMKFAAYDNPALVDTHEALADQKQSHAYHSDLLRKLGVLAVWSYFPADAKDLFTPVDGPEVQHGLLPLSSTYQQLYDLPRASPPSLDTSSEDKFDASARVSLADIPEAERKELYCGSSCTVSQGNALAMLIASHLQSINRGKKVKGLIYTHFGSEEGTAVFRASPEEPVTPAVRKWMRRFANYVYDFDGSIGVGRRIWSPPANTWVRYQVMHSNIASHLAIDKSSISITPWTEPVTQTTWPDMRAGTRDLHGLTVYVPDSEHASVRIGGKETQSFTRNPPDETGRTSITLVDDHAPTPIIGRVSLNDRASIEAISGQFTDASAASPYVSLATEQSGDASAVIKPWRLDLWNTSHLQLAVRKRCSGKNGESCLGSRFKIELLMEDGGTVSIREDQPADGHLSSSAWSIPRLKKLDEWVSHTLDVAQLAWPKFIDERDDWRRPPLPVGRVKEVRLSLTNAPPGTTLDVQNFRALRPSGNGQAADGTKLIAGRVTLDGSMPAPGVQVRAATGPGHIVSTATDQDGYYFFPGQPSGQIVSIRAQLGSRQFFPRQGRRIEIGKDEAELDIELGQSLQLARSASGAIGLTEQACEAAPGLVAQER
;
A
#
# COMPACT_ATOMS: atom_id res chain seq x y z
N MET A 1 -30.66 33.24 -78.69
CA MET A 1 -29.58 32.70 -79.55
C MET A 1 -28.25 32.81 -78.81
N LYS A 2 -27.43 31.74 -78.90
CA LYS A 2 -26.03 31.55 -78.46
C LYS A 2 -25.76 31.21 -76.96
N LYS A 3 -25.53 29.90 -76.79
CA LYS A 3 -24.78 29.07 -75.81
C LYS A 3 -24.10 29.74 -74.59
N ALA A 4 -24.30 29.12 -73.43
CA ALA A 4 -23.27 28.97 -72.38
C ALA A 4 -23.50 27.67 -71.58
N GLY A 5 -22.92 26.57 -72.06
CA GLY A 5 -22.63 25.38 -71.25
C GLY A 5 -21.15 25.41 -70.91
N ALA A 6 -20.81 25.81 -69.68
CA ALA A 6 -19.46 25.72 -69.10
C ALA A 6 -19.43 26.07 -67.58
N TYR A 7 -20.50 25.81 -66.81
CA TYR A 7 -20.58 26.22 -65.39
C TYR A 7 -20.69 25.08 -64.36
N LEU A 8 -20.55 23.81 -64.76
CA LEU A 8 -20.68 22.67 -63.83
C LEU A 8 -19.40 21.83 -63.60
N LEU A 9 -18.27 22.15 -64.23
CA LEU A 9 -16.99 21.48 -63.97
C LEU A 9 -15.94 22.33 -63.23
N ALA A 10 -16.11 23.66 -63.19
CA ALA A 10 -15.15 24.56 -62.51
C ALA A 10 -15.41 24.71 -61.00
N LEU A 11 -16.62 24.43 -60.51
CA LEU A 11 -16.94 24.57 -59.07
C LEU A 11 -16.51 23.36 -58.21
N ARG A 12 -16.21 22.20 -58.83
CA ARG A 12 -15.69 21.02 -58.09
C ARG A 12 -14.17 21.00 -57.93
N VAL A 13 -13.45 21.85 -58.67
CA VAL A 13 -11.98 21.97 -58.53
C VAL A 13 -11.59 23.07 -57.52
N ILE A 14 -12.47 24.05 -57.26
CA ILE A 14 -12.19 25.12 -56.28
C ILE A 14 -12.63 24.76 -54.85
N VAL A 15 -13.59 23.84 -54.67
CA VAL A 15 -13.94 23.29 -53.33
C VAL A 15 -12.98 22.17 -52.88
N ALA A 16 -12.24 21.55 -53.81
CA ALA A 16 -11.25 20.51 -53.49
C ALA A 16 -9.83 21.05 -53.22
N LEU A 17 -9.55 22.33 -53.53
CA LEU A 17 -8.25 22.97 -53.27
C LEU A 17 -8.29 24.04 -52.15
N GLY A 18 -9.48 24.33 -51.60
CA GLY A 18 -9.68 25.28 -50.48
C GLY A 18 -9.79 24.65 -49.08
N CYS A 19 -9.88 23.32 -48.97
CA CYS A 19 -9.99 22.61 -47.68
C CYS A 19 -8.70 21.91 -47.22
N CYS A 20 -7.57 22.10 -47.93
CA CYS A 20 -6.29 21.47 -47.58
C CYS A 20 -5.21 22.46 -47.08
N ALA A 21 -5.56 23.71 -46.74
CA ALA A 21 -4.58 24.72 -46.33
C ALA A 21 -4.98 25.56 -45.10
N LEU A 22 -5.83 25.01 -44.22
CA LEU A 22 -6.05 25.54 -42.85
C LEU A 22 -5.91 24.45 -41.78
N GLY A 23 -5.26 23.33 -42.12
CA GLY A 23 -4.60 22.50 -41.14
C GLY A 23 -3.25 23.14 -40.78
N SER A 24 -2.94 23.20 -39.48
CA SER A 24 -1.56 23.26 -38.98
C SER A 24 -0.86 24.63 -38.91
N ALA A 25 -1.53 25.71 -38.52
CA ALA A 25 -0.81 26.85 -37.93
C ALA A 25 -0.29 26.52 -36.49
N SER A 26 -0.93 25.55 -35.82
CA SER A 26 -0.47 25.05 -34.51
C SER A 26 0.54 23.89 -34.61
N ALA A 27 0.58 23.15 -35.72
CA ALA A 27 1.51 22.01 -35.88
C ALA A 27 2.90 22.43 -36.41
N LEU A 28 3.03 23.61 -37.01
CA LEU A 28 4.33 24.14 -37.45
C LEU A 28 5.11 24.83 -36.31
N ALA A 29 4.47 25.11 -35.17
CA ALA A 29 5.14 25.67 -33.99
C ALA A 29 5.80 24.61 -33.09
N GLU A 30 5.51 23.32 -33.29
CA GLU A 30 6.15 22.20 -32.56
C GLU A 30 7.25 21.48 -33.35
N ALA A 31 7.40 21.76 -34.65
CA ALA A 31 8.31 21.07 -35.58
C ALA A 31 9.83 21.30 -35.33
N GLY A 32 10.21 21.81 -34.15
CA GLY A 32 11.60 22.04 -33.75
C GLY A 32 11.90 21.66 -32.29
N LYS A 33 10.94 21.13 -31.52
CA LYS A 33 11.26 20.54 -30.21
C LYS A 33 11.70 19.09 -30.43
N PRO A 34 12.83 18.66 -29.86
CA PRO A 34 13.16 17.24 -29.86
C PRO A 34 12.01 16.47 -29.19
N ASP A 35 11.58 15.38 -29.81
CA ASP A 35 10.52 14.53 -29.27
C ASP A 35 10.86 14.16 -27.82
N ALA A 36 9.86 14.24 -26.94
CA ALA A 36 10.05 13.84 -25.55
C ALA A 36 10.56 12.38 -25.50
N ALA A 37 11.66 12.17 -24.78
CA ALA A 37 12.26 10.85 -24.56
C ALA A 37 11.42 9.98 -23.61
N VAL A 38 10.64 10.62 -22.74
CA VAL A 38 9.81 9.99 -21.71
C VAL A 38 8.35 10.32 -22.00
N ARG A 39 7.47 9.31 -21.89
CA ARG A 39 6.03 9.48 -21.96
C ARG A 39 5.50 9.93 -20.60
N VAL A 40 4.53 10.86 -20.60
CA VAL A 40 3.97 11.49 -19.39
C VAL A 40 3.25 10.49 -18.46
N LEU A 41 2.63 9.46 -19.02
CA LEU A 41 1.93 8.41 -18.28
C LEU A 41 2.36 7.04 -18.81
N PRO A 42 2.27 5.97 -18.00
CA PRO A 42 2.67 4.65 -18.46
C PRO A 42 1.83 4.18 -19.65
N TYR A 43 2.41 3.44 -20.59
CA TYR A 43 1.63 2.77 -21.63
C TYR A 43 0.71 1.70 -21.00
N PRO A 44 -0.56 1.52 -21.43
CA PRO A 44 -1.28 2.22 -22.51
C PRO A 44 -2.10 3.44 -22.04
N PHE A 45 -1.85 3.94 -20.83
CA PHE A 45 -2.76 4.85 -20.14
C PHE A 45 -2.64 6.30 -20.61
N SER A 46 -3.80 6.96 -20.68
CA SER A 46 -3.95 8.37 -21.08
C SER A 46 -4.37 9.27 -19.92
N HIS A 47 -4.78 8.67 -18.81
CA HIS A 47 -5.30 9.33 -17.61
C HIS A 47 -4.74 8.63 -16.38
N ILE A 48 -4.77 9.32 -15.24
CA ILE A 48 -4.45 8.71 -13.95
C ILE A 48 -5.47 9.12 -12.90
N VAL A 49 -5.94 8.13 -12.15
CA VAL A 49 -6.79 8.32 -10.98
C VAL A 49 -6.22 7.40 -9.89
N SER A 50 -5.66 7.99 -8.85
CA SER A 50 -5.20 7.27 -7.65
C SER A 50 -6.11 7.59 -6.48
N PHE A 51 -6.00 6.83 -5.38
CA PHE A 51 -6.85 6.97 -4.22
C PHE A 51 -5.99 7.02 -2.97
N ALA A 52 -6.24 8.00 -2.11
CA ALA A 52 -5.79 8.03 -0.72
C ALA A 52 -7.04 8.00 0.14
N SER A 53 -7.07 7.14 1.14
CA SER A 53 -8.27 6.92 1.94
C SER A 53 -8.18 7.66 3.27
N ASP A 54 -9.30 8.21 3.70
CA ASP A 54 -9.51 8.63 5.07
C ASP A 54 -10.00 7.43 5.89
N THR A 55 -9.22 7.00 6.87
CA THR A 55 -9.55 5.81 7.68
C THR A 55 -10.41 6.14 8.90
N ASP A 56 -10.91 7.37 9.04
CA ASP A 56 -11.83 7.74 10.11
C ASP A 56 -13.05 6.83 10.13
N ALA A 57 -13.37 6.32 11.33
CA ALA A 57 -14.43 5.34 11.59
C ALA A 57 -14.33 4.02 10.80
N LEU A 58 -13.24 3.76 10.06
CA LEU A 58 -13.04 2.51 9.35
C LEU A 58 -12.63 1.40 10.31
N ARG A 59 -13.51 0.41 10.45
CA ARG A 59 -13.25 -0.80 11.24
C ARG A 59 -12.29 -1.75 10.50
N PRO A 60 -11.44 -2.51 11.22
CA PRO A 60 -10.48 -3.41 10.60
C PRO A 60 -11.09 -4.44 9.65
N TRP A 61 -12.19 -5.10 10.06
CA TRP A 61 -12.91 -6.04 9.18
C TRP A 61 -13.49 -5.36 7.93
N HIS A 62 -13.91 -4.10 8.04
CA HIS A 62 -14.55 -3.37 6.96
C HIS A 62 -13.52 -3.01 5.90
N GLY A 63 -12.35 -2.50 6.31
CA GLY A 63 -11.21 -2.26 5.41
C GLY A 63 -10.79 -3.54 4.67
N ALA A 64 -10.63 -4.65 5.38
CA ALA A 64 -10.30 -5.95 4.76
C ALA A 64 -11.36 -6.42 3.74
N ALA A 65 -12.65 -6.19 4.03
CA ALA A 65 -13.74 -6.53 3.11
C ALA A 65 -13.77 -5.59 1.88
N VAL A 66 -13.52 -4.30 2.06
CA VAL A 66 -13.37 -3.33 0.96
C VAL A 66 -12.23 -3.73 0.04
N HIS A 67 -11.06 -4.11 0.57
CA HIS A 67 -9.93 -4.56 -0.24
C HIS A 67 -10.18 -5.89 -0.94
N ARG A 68 -10.94 -6.82 -0.34
CA ARG A 68 -11.40 -7.99 -1.06
C ARG A 68 -12.21 -7.59 -2.30
N PHE A 69 -13.07 -6.59 -2.19
CA PHE A 69 -13.81 -6.08 -3.34
C PHE A 69 -12.91 -5.34 -4.34
N PHE A 70 -12.18 -4.31 -3.93
CA PHE A 70 -11.36 -3.49 -4.84
C PHE A 70 -10.18 -4.26 -5.43
N ASN A 71 -9.40 -4.94 -4.60
CA ASN A 71 -8.12 -5.51 -4.99
C ASN A 71 -8.26 -6.95 -5.50
N GLU A 72 -9.12 -7.78 -4.90
CA GLU A 72 -9.28 -9.18 -5.32
C GLU A 72 -10.40 -9.37 -6.37
N GLU A 73 -11.59 -8.80 -6.14
CA GLU A 73 -12.71 -8.92 -7.09
C GLU A 73 -12.52 -8.02 -8.31
N LEU A 74 -12.00 -6.80 -8.19
CA LEU A 74 -11.81 -5.91 -9.35
C LEU A 74 -10.38 -5.89 -9.90
N GLY A 75 -9.39 -6.38 -9.15
CA GLY A 75 -7.97 -6.34 -9.52
C GLY A 75 -7.31 -4.97 -9.33
N LEU A 76 -8.03 -3.97 -8.82
CA LEU A 76 -7.53 -2.61 -8.68
C LEU A 76 -6.54 -2.53 -7.53
N THR A 77 -5.32 -2.05 -7.81
CA THR A 77 -4.27 -1.87 -6.80
C THR A 77 -4.50 -0.60 -5.98
N ILE A 78 -5.64 -0.51 -5.31
CA ILE A 78 -6.03 0.62 -4.46
C ILE A 78 -5.52 0.37 -3.05
N SER A 79 -4.92 1.39 -2.45
CA SER A 79 -4.43 1.34 -1.08
C SER A 79 -5.23 2.24 -0.14
N ASP A 80 -5.24 1.86 1.12
CA ASP A 80 -5.88 2.58 2.24
C ASP A 80 -4.81 3.19 3.16
N SER A 81 -5.27 4.03 4.09
CA SER A 81 -4.48 4.55 5.20
C SER A 81 -4.76 3.76 6.48
N LEU A 82 -3.94 3.98 7.52
CA LEU A 82 -4.24 3.55 8.88
C LEU A 82 -3.74 4.59 9.88
N TRP A 83 -4.16 4.44 11.13
CA TRP A 83 -3.57 5.12 12.27
C TRP A 83 -2.46 4.27 12.88
N PRO A 84 -1.23 4.78 13.12
CA PRO A 84 -0.30 4.13 14.03
C PRO A 84 -0.95 3.90 15.39
N GLN A 85 -1.50 4.95 16.02
CA GLN A 85 -2.17 4.89 17.32
C GLN A 85 -3.64 5.30 17.23
N GLY A 86 -4.54 4.61 17.93
CA GLY A 86 -5.96 4.91 17.92
C GLY A 86 -6.74 4.23 19.04
N SER A 87 -8.06 4.23 18.96
CA SER A 87 -8.92 3.49 19.89
C SER A 87 -9.13 2.01 19.50
N GLU A 88 -9.74 1.24 20.39
CA GLU A 88 -10.20 -0.11 20.05
C GLU A 88 -11.32 -0.05 19.00
N GLY A 89 -11.33 -1.02 18.07
CA GLY A 89 -12.36 -1.12 17.04
C GLY A 89 -12.12 -0.29 15.77
N ILE A 90 -11.10 0.57 15.73
CA ILE A 90 -10.66 1.27 14.51
C ILE A 90 -9.38 0.64 13.93
N SER A 91 -9.05 1.00 12.70
CA SER A 91 -7.85 0.54 11.98
C SER A 91 -6.57 1.20 12.51
N ALA A 92 -6.15 0.79 13.71
CA ALA A 92 -4.93 1.25 14.36
C ALA A 92 -4.01 0.12 14.85
N PHE A 93 -2.68 0.29 14.73
CA PHE A 93 -1.70 -0.68 15.24
C PHE A 93 -1.61 -0.68 16.76
N PHE A 94 -1.67 0.50 17.38
CA PHE A 94 -1.52 0.71 18.82
C PHE A 94 -2.79 1.31 19.42
N VAL A 95 -3.09 0.95 20.67
CA VAL A 95 -4.18 1.56 21.48
C VAL A 95 -3.65 2.62 22.47
N GLY A 96 -2.36 2.93 22.37
CA GLY A 96 -1.63 3.87 23.20
C GLY A 96 -0.13 3.60 23.10
N PRO A 97 0.73 4.48 23.64
CA PRO A 97 2.18 4.38 23.44
C PRO A 97 2.74 2.98 23.72
N GLY A 98 3.24 2.34 22.66
CA GLY A 98 3.88 1.01 22.69
C GLY A 98 2.94 -0.18 22.94
N GLN A 99 1.63 0.03 23.05
CA GLN A 99 0.66 -1.03 23.32
C GLN A 99 -0.10 -1.44 22.06
N LEU A 100 0.17 -2.65 21.57
CA LEU A 100 -0.51 -3.18 20.38
C LEU A 100 -2.01 -3.33 20.56
N ASN A 101 -2.75 -3.05 19.50
CA ASN A 101 -4.19 -3.23 19.41
C ASN A 101 -4.55 -4.71 19.25
N ARG A 102 -4.69 -5.39 20.40
CA ARG A 102 -5.04 -6.81 20.47
C ARG A 102 -6.55 -7.08 20.51
N SER A 103 -7.37 -6.04 20.28
CA SER A 103 -8.81 -6.22 20.13
C SER A 103 -9.14 -7.16 18.96
N PRO A 104 -10.31 -7.84 18.98
CA PRO A 104 -10.76 -8.62 17.83
C PRO A 104 -10.90 -7.74 16.58
N SER A 105 -10.32 -8.17 15.47
CA SER A 105 -10.41 -7.43 14.20
C SER A 105 -11.81 -7.46 13.56
N GLY A 106 -12.66 -8.40 13.99
CA GLY A 106 -14.00 -8.64 13.44
C GLY A 106 -14.03 -9.60 12.24
N ILE A 107 -12.87 -10.07 11.77
CA ILE A 107 -12.75 -11.09 10.73
C ILE A 107 -11.63 -12.09 11.07
N GLY A 108 -11.90 -13.38 10.89
CA GLY A 108 -10.93 -14.41 11.22
C GLY A 108 -10.69 -14.52 12.74
N SER A 109 -9.48 -14.91 13.12
CA SER A 109 -9.06 -15.11 14.52
C SER A 109 -7.90 -14.19 14.90
N GLU A 110 -7.54 -13.27 14.02
CA GLU A 110 -6.42 -12.35 14.15
C GLU A 110 -6.83 -11.13 14.99
N PRO A 111 -5.97 -10.68 15.92
CA PRO A 111 -6.12 -9.37 16.53
C PRO A 111 -5.96 -8.25 15.49
N THR A 112 -6.51 -7.07 15.78
CA THR A 112 -6.50 -5.91 14.89
C THR A 112 -5.12 -5.58 14.35
N PHE A 113 -4.10 -5.42 15.20
CA PHE A 113 -2.75 -5.05 14.74
C PHE A 113 -2.20 -6.03 13.70
N ALA A 114 -2.50 -7.32 13.85
CA ALA A 114 -1.96 -8.36 13.00
C ALA A 114 -2.71 -8.48 11.67
N LEU A 115 -4.03 -8.23 11.65
CA LEU A 115 -4.76 -8.09 10.41
C LEU A 115 -4.18 -6.92 9.60
N LEU A 116 -4.05 -5.74 10.21
CA LEU A 116 -3.52 -4.54 9.54
C LEU A 116 -2.10 -4.76 9.01
N LEU A 117 -1.27 -5.47 9.74
CA LEU A 117 0.09 -5.81 9.30
C LEU A 117 0.07 -6.69 8.04
N ARG A 118 -0.84 -7.67 7.97
CA ARG A 118 -1.01 -8.48 6.75
C ARG A 118 -1.50 -7.61 5.59
N GLU A 119 -2.50 -6.77 5.80
CA GLU A 119 -3.01 -5.85 4.77
C GLU A 119 -1.91 -4.89 4.26
N TRP A 120 -1.06 -4.38 5.15
CA TRP A 120 0.13 -3.60 4.81
C TRP A 120 1.08 -4.39 3.88
N HIS A 121 1.46 -5.61 4.28
CA HIS A 121 2.35 -6.43 3.46
C HIS A 121 1.66 -7.10 2.26
N ARG A 122 0.33 -7.04 2.12
CA ARG A 122 -0.42 -7.31 0.88
C ARG A 122 -0.38 -6.12 -0.10
N GLY A 123 -0.01 -4.93 0.37
CA GLY A 123 -0.05 -3.69 -0.40
C GLY A 123 -1.45 -3.09 -0.46
N ASN A 124 -2.34 -3.51 0.44
CA ASN A 124 -3.68 -2.96 0.59
C ASN A 124 -3.65 -1.70 1.47
N ILE A 125 -2.66 -1.58 2.36
CA ILE A 125 -2.38 -0.35 3.10
C ILE A 125 -0.96 0.11 2.77
N ASP A 126 -0.77 1.41 2.52
CA ASP A 126 0.54 1.96 2.21
C ASP A 126 0.87 3.30 2.89
N HIS A 127 -0.10 4.03 3.41
CA HIS A 127 0.16 5.34 4.02
C HIS A 127 -0.39 5.44 5.44
N PHE A 128 0.07 6.45 6.18
CA PHE A 128 -0.55 6.81 7.45
C PHE A 128 -1.56 7.92 7.22
N HIS A 129 -2.65 7.88 7.98
CA HIS A 129 -3.58 8.98 8.00
C HIS A 129 -2.92 10.14 8.78
N GLY A 130 -2.96 10.13 10.11
CA GLY A 130 -1.97 10.80 10.97
C GLY A 130 -1.33 9.81 11.92
N TRP A 131 -0.66 10.29 12.96
CA TRP A 131 -0.06 9.38 13.95
C TRP A 131 -1.09 8.84 14.94
N GLN A 132 -2.11 9.64 15.26
CA GLN A 132 -3.12 9.36 16.26
C GLN A 132 -4.53 9.75 15.80
N GLU A 133 -5.54 8.94 16.14
CA GLU A 133 -6.95 9.23 15.85
C GLU A 133 -7.45 10.63 16.32
N ASP A 134 -8.32 11.23 15.50
CA ASP A 134 -8.70 12.66 15.46
C ASP A 134 -9.80 13.13 16.44
N SER A 135 -10.12 12.36 17.49
CA SER A 135 -11.32 12.59 18.30
C SER A 135 -11.13 13.31 19.64
N LEU A 136 -9.90 13.69 20.00
CA LEU A 136 -9.54 13.95 21.39
C LEU A 136 -9.09 15.39 21.62
N LEU A 137 -9.67 16.10 22.58
CA LEU A 137 -9.38 17.53 22.82
C LEU A 137 -8.26 17.70 23.86
N PRO A 138 -7.28 18.59 23.64
CA PRO A 138 -6.33 18.98 24.68
C PRO A 138 -7.05 19.80 25.75
N PHE A 139 -6.60 19.69 27.00
CA PHE A 139 -7.14 20.47 28.10
C PHE A 139 -6.03 21.25 28.82
N ARG A 140 -6.15 22.58 28.77
CA ARG A 140 -5.15 23.52 29.25
C ARG A 140 -5.63 24.26 30.50
N THR A 141 -4.78 24.31 31.51
CA THR A 141 -4.98 25.07 32.74
C THR A 141 -3.85 26.09 32.91
N GLU A 142 -4.19 27.37 32.80
CA GLU A 142 -3.29 28.47 33.18
C GLU A 142 -3.22 28.62 34.70
N ILE A 143 -2.01 28.79 35.23
CA ILE A 143 -1.76 28.95 36.66
C ILE A 143 -1.53 30.43 36.96
N GLN A 144 -2.52 31.07 37.57
CA GLN A 144 -2.53 32.51 37.86
C GLN A 144 -2.84 32.76 39.35
N PRO A 145 -1.89 33.29 40.14
CA PRO A 145 -0.49 33.52 39.80
C PRO A 145 0.30 32.19 39.62
N PRO A 146 1.46 32.18 38.93
CA PRO A 146 2.31 31.00 38.82
C PRO A 146 2.64 30.37 40.17
N LEU A 147 2.68 29.04 40.26
CA LEU A 147 2.99 28.31 41.50
C LEU A 147 4.52 28.17 41.67
N PRO A 148 5.14 28.87 42.64
CA PRO A 148 6.58 28.75 42.86
C PRO A 148 6.96 27.39 43.46
N LEU A 149 8.08 26.82 43.01
CA LEU A 149 8.72 25.69 43.68
C LEU A 149 9.54 26.21 44.88
N SER A 150 8.85 26.77 45.88
CA SER A 150 9.49 27.49 47.00
C SER A 150 9.81 26.63 48.23
N ALA A 151 9.49 25.34 48.18
CA ALA A 151 9.72 24.38 49.27
C ALA A 151 10.09 23.00 48.71
N ALA A 152 10.58 22.11 49.58
CA ALA A 152 10.89 20.73 49.23
C ALA A 152 9.69 19.95 48.66
N ARG A 153 8.47 20.38 49.03
CA ARG A 153 7.22 19.89 48.46
C ARG A 153 6.28 21.08 48.22
N SER A 154 5.78 21.18 47.00
CA SER A 154 4.75 22.15 46.60
C SER A 154 3.54 21.39 46.06
N SER A 155 2.33 21.88 46.27
CA SER A 155 1.12 21.20 45.80
C SER A 155 0.19 22.18 45.06
N LEU A 156 -0.39 21.70 43.97
CA LEU A 156 -1.43 22.36 43.21
C LEU A 156 -2.73 21.56 43.37
N SER A 157 -3.77 22.21 43.88
CA SER A 157 -5.13 21.68 43.77
C SER A 157 -5.75 22.16 42.46
N MET A 158 -6.34 21.25 41.70
CA MET A 158 -7.05 21.54 40.45
C MET A 158 -8.53 21.25 40.64
N SER A 159 -9.39 22.12 40.10
CA SER A 159 -10.82 21.84 40.01
C SER A 159 -11.05 20.70 39.01
N SER A 160 -11.70 19.61 39.42
CA SER A 160 -12.16 18.60 38.46
C SER A 160 -13.27 19.20 37.60
N VAL A 161 -13.07 19.29 36.29
CA VAL A 161 -14.00 19.98 35.38
C VAL A 161 -15.14 19.06 34.91
N GLY A 162 -15.21 17.82 35.40
CA GLY A 162 -16.24 16.86 34.98
C GLY A 162 -16.21 16.62 33.47
N LEU A 163 -15.00 16.65 32.88
CA LEU A 163 -14.82 16.43 31.45
C LEU A 163 -15.18 14.99 31.09
N PRO A 164 -15.69 14.74 29.87
CA PRO A 164 -15.91 13.38 29.42
C PRO A 164 -14.59 12.60 29.49
N PRO A 165 -14.65 11.31 29.88
CA PRO A 165 -13.45 10.48 29.90
C PRO A 165 -12.84 10.43 28.50
N GLN A 166 -11.56 10.77 28.42
CA GLN A 166 -10.76 10.65 27.21
C GLN A 166 -9.54 9.78 27.53
N PRO A 167 -8.99 9.02 26.57
CA PRO A 167 -7.80 8.21 26.77
C PRO A 167 -6.51 9.06 26.86
N SER A 168 -6.55 10.25 27.46
CA SER A 168 -5.41 11.17 27.57
C SER A 168 -4.32 10.48 28.34
N ARG A 169 -3.08 10.57 27.85
CA ARG A 169 -1.93 9.94 28.51
C ARG A 169 -0.83 10.93 28.82
N ASN A 170 -0.75 12.04 28.10
CA ASN A 170 0.33 13.00 28.25
C ASN A 170 -0.11 14.13 29.17
N VAL A 171 0.71 14.41 30.18
CA VAL A 171 0.56 15.58 31.06
C VAL A 171 1.81 16.42 30.94
N ARG A 172 1.65 17.66 30.51
CA ARG A 172 2.73 18.61 30.26
C ARG A 172 2.69 19.76 31.25
N PHE A 173 3.84 20.05 31.84
CA PHE A 173 4.06 21.10 32.83
C PHE A 173 4.97 22.16 32.26
N TYR A 174 4.55 23.41 32.30
CA TYR A 174 5.35 24.55 31.83
C TYR A 174 5.90 25.32 33.02
N PHE A 175 7.20 25.55 33.03
CA PHE A 175 7.91 26.28 34.07
C PHE A 175 8.57 27.56 33.54
N SER A 176 8.60 28.58 34.39
CA SER A 176 9.24 29.88 34.12
C SER A 176 10.77 29.81 34.02
N ALA A 177 11.39 28.79 34.60
CA ALA A 177 12.84 28.54 34.59
C ALA A 177 13.08 27.02 34.70
N ALA A 178 14.33 26.59 34.53
CA ALA A 178 14.70 25.18 34.59
C ALA A 178 14.23 24.55 35.89
N PRO A 179 13.38 23.51 35.86
CA PRO A 179 13.05 22.77 37.06
C PRO A 179 14.32 22.10 37.61
N PRO A 180 14.39 21.88 38.92
CA PRO A 180 15.54 21.25 39.54
C PRO A 180 15.69 19.79 39.09
N THR A 181 16.94 19.31 39.01
CA THR A 181 17.25 17.96 38.49
C THR A 181 16.77 16.83 39.39
N ASP A 182 16.37 17.11 40.63
CA ASP A 182 15.80 16.17 41.60
C ASP A 182 14.28 16.26 41.71
N LEU A 183 13.60 16.91 40.74
CA LEU A 183 12.15 17.01 40.70
C LEU A 183 11.50 15.64 40.48
N SER A 184 10.61 15.24 41.39
CA SER A 184 9.57 14.24 41.15
C SER A 184 8.20 14.91 41.06
N ILE A 185 7.31 14.33 40.27
CA ILE A 185 5.92 14.77 40.14
C ILE A 185 4.99 13.64 40.56
N MET A 186 4.08 13.91 41.50
CA MET A 186 3.04 12.98 41.91
C MET A 186 1.69 13.51 41.46
N LEU A 187 0.97 12.70 40.69
CA LEU A 187 -0.39 13.00 40.24
C LEU A 187 -1.40 12.26 41.11
N HIS A 188 -2.54 12.91 41.34
CA HIS A 188 -3.72 12.34 41.97
C HIS A 188 -4.94 12.68 41.12
N ASP A 189 -5.89 11.74 41.04
CA ASP A 189 -7.18 11.99 40.45
C ASP A 189 -8.32 11.92 41.48
N SER A 190 -9.46 12.50 41.11
CA SER A 190 -10.68 12.50 41.93
C SER A 190 -11.29 11.10 42.13
N ASN A 191 -10.79 10.08 41.43
CA ASN A 191 -11.22 8.69 41.51
C ASN A 191 -10.32 7.85 42.45
N GLY A 192 -9.37 8.49 43.15
CA GLY A 192 -8.45 7.87 44.10
C GLY A 192 -7.21 7.23 43.46
N GLY A 193 -6.98 7.43 42.16
CA GLY A 193 -5.76 7.03 41.47
C GLY A 193 -4.57 7.90 41.87
N SER A 194 -3.37 7.31 41.87
CA SER A 194 -2.14 8.06 42.10
C SER A 194 -0.94 7.46 41.38
N SER A 195 -0.07 8.32 40.84
CA SER A 195 1.13 7.92 40.11
C SER A 195 2.26 8.89 40.42
N ILE A 196 3.44 8.37 40.73
CA ILE A 196 4.65 9.15 40.97
C ILE A 196 5.63 8.96 39.82
N PHE A 197 6.16 10.07 39.32
CA PHE A 197 7.18 10.14 38.29
C PHE A 197 8.46 10.63 38.93
N ASP A 198 9.51 9.81 38.84
CA ASP A 198 10.80 10.09 39.47
C ASP A 198 11.65 11.07 38.64
N PRO A 199 12.79 11.58 39.15
CA PRO A 199 13.60 12.52 38.40
C PRO A 199 14.15 11.96 37.07
N GLY A 200 14.30 10.63 36.98
CA GLY A 200 14.67 9.97 35.73
C GLY A 200 13.54 10.00 34.70
N ASP A 201 12.28 9.85 35.13
CA ASP A 201 11.10 10.04 34.27
C ASP A 201 11.03 11.49 33.75
N ILE A 202 11.22 12.46 34.65
CA ILE A 202 11.20 13.89 34.32
C ILE A 202 12.31 14.24 33.32
N ALA A 203 13.54 13.77 33.55
CA ALA A 203 14.66 14.01 32.64
C ALA A 203 14.41 13.42 31.25
N ARG A 204 13.87 12.19 31.16
CA ARG A 204 13.52 11.58 29.86
C ARG A 204 12.45 12.38 29.11
N GLY A 205 11.43 12.89 29.82
CA GLY A 205 10.40 13.74 29.22
C GLY A 205 10.95 15.04 28.64
N GLN A 206 11.97 15.62 29.27
CA GLN A 206 12.66 16.82 28.78
C GLN A 206 13.52 16.53 27.54
N ASP A 207 14.36 15.49 27.60
CA ASP A 207 15.34 15.16 26.55
C ASP A 207 14.70 14.79 25.20
N ILE A 208 13.45 14.35 25.23
CA ILE A 208 12.73 13.89 24.03
C ILE A 208 12.20 15.05 23.20
N GLN A 209 12.11 16.25 23.77
CA GLN A 209 11.66 17.44 23.07
C GLN A 209 12.83 18.03 22.27
N LEU A 210 12.66 18.24 20.95
CA LEU A 210 13.80 18.50 20.06
C LEU A 210 14.48 19.86 20.30
N GLU A 211 13.74 20.96 20.23
CA GLU A 211 14.29 22.32 20.34
C GLU A 211 13.28 23.31 20.93
N VAL A 212 12.68 23.02 22.09
CA VAL A 212 11.52 23.76 22.67
C VAL A 212 11.66 25.30 22.78
N GLY A 213 12.88 25.83 22.63
CA GLY A 213 13.09 27.25 22.30
C GLY A 213 12.51 28.20 23.36
N SER A 214 11.86 29.27 22.89
CA SER A 214 11.36 30.39 23.71
C SER A 214 10.06 30.08 24.49
N LEU A 215 9.53 28.86 24.44
CA LEU A 215 8.29 28.47 25.13
C LEU A 215 8.46 28.21 26.65
N GLY A 216 9.70 28.29 27.15
CA GLY A 216 10.04 28.03 28.55
C GLY A 216 10.54 26.61 28.77
N TRP A 217 10.44 26.12 30.00
CA TRP A 217 10.90 24.78 30.39
C TRP A 217 9.70 23.84 30.49
N ILE A 218 9.59 22.88 29.57
CA ILE A 218 8.50 21.91 29.56
C ILE A 218 8.97 20.61 30.19
N VAL A 219 8.13 20.03 31.04
CA VAL A 219 8.26 18.66 31.54
C VAL A 219 7.05 17.88 31.07
N GLU A 220 7.27 16.72 30.48
CA GLU A 220 6.22 15.82 30.05
C GLU A 220 6.29 14.50 30.82
N VAL A 221 5.14 14.01 31.28
CA VAL A 221 5.00 12.68 31.85
C VAL A 221 3.88 11.93 31.14
N ILE A 222 4.07 10.62 30.97
CA ILE A 222 3.11 9.75 30.30
C ILE A 222 2.52 8.79 31.32
N VAL A 223 1.21 8.87 31.51
CA VAL A 223 0.52 8.02 32.47
C VAL A 223 0.34 6.60 31.90
N PRO A 224 0.77 5.56 32.63
CA PRO A 224 0.65 4.17 32.17
C PRO A 224 -0.81 3.69 32.19
N LEU A 225 -1.18 2.84 31.22
CA LEU A 225 -2.51 2.21 31.15
C LEU A 225 -2.70 1.11 32.20
N GLN A 226 -1.63 0.37 32.54
CA GLN A 226 -1.72 -0.77 33.45
C GLN A 226 -1.36 -0.37 34.89
N SER A 227 -2.21 -0.80 35.81
CA SER A 227 -1.94 -0.77 37.24
C SER A 227 -0.87 -1.82 37.55
N ASN A 228 0.20 -1.45 38.24
CA ASN A 228 0.87 -2.42 39.10
C ASN A 228 -0.17 -2.84 40.14
N SER A 229 -0.30 -4.13 40.48
CA SER A 229 -1.38 -4.75 41.28
C SER A 229 -1.74 -4.12 42.64
N VAL A 230 -1.09 -3.01 43.01
CA VAL A 230 -1.19 -2.27 44.26
C VAL A 230 -1.77 -0.85 44.07
N THR A 231 -1.77 -0.24 42.87
CA THR A 231 -2.17 1.17 42.67
C THR A 231 -2.93 1.40 41.35
N ARG A 232 -4.14 1.94 41.43
CA ARG A 232 -4.93 2.38 40.26
C ARG A 232 -4.17 3.49 39.51
N PRO A 233 -3.98 3.40 38.17
CA PRO A 233 -3.34 4.46 37.41
C PRO A 233 -4.20 5.72 37.48
N VAL A 234 -3.53 6.88 37.45
CA VAL A 234 -4.21 8.18 37.38
C VAL A 234 -4.95 8.29 36.05
N ASP A 235 -6.17 8.82 36.09
CA ASP A 235 -6.84 9.33 34.89
C ASP A 235 -6.41 10.79 34.67
N PRO A 236 -5.66 11.12 33.60
CA PRO A 236 -5.19 12.48 33.36
C PRO A 236 -6.30 13.52 33.29
N MET A 237 -7.48 13.15 32.79
CA MET A 237 -8.61 14.06 32.68
C MET A 237 -9.29 14.34 34.02
N SER A 238 -9.09 13.46 35.01
CA SER A 238 -9.64 13.55 36.35
C SER A 238 -8.63 14.07 37.40
N ILE A 239 -7.45 14.55 36.99
CA ILE A 239 -6.44 15.08 37.93
C ILE A 239 -7.02 16.24 38.75
N ASP A 240 -7.02 16.08 40.06
CA ASP A 240 -7.52 17.05 41.04
C ASP A 240 -6.42 17.58 41.99
N ARG A 241 -5.28 16.88 42.07
CA ARG A 241 -4.11 17.33 42.83
C ARG A 241 -2.81 16.89 42.18
N ILE A 242 -1.83 17.78 42.22
CA ILE A 242 -0.46 17.55 41.75
C ILE A 242 0.49 17.93 42.88
N GLU A 243 1.47 17.07 43.18
CA GLU A 243 2.57 17.37 44.11
C GLU A 243 3.89 17.41 43.36
N PHE A 244 4.64 18.49 43.54
CA PHE A 244 5.99 18.66 43.06
C PHE A 244 6.94 18.45 44.23
N ILE A 245 7.81 17.45 44.14
CA ILE A 245 8.74 17.06 45.20
C ILE A 245 10.15 17.35 44.69
N ALA A 246 10.81 18.36 45.25
CA ALA A 246 12.15 18.76 44.87
C ALA A 246 12.96 19.14 46.12
N PRO A 247 13.62 18.18 46.79
CA PRO A 247 14.39 18.43 48.01
C PRO A 247 15.37 19.60 47.91
N SER A 248 15.99 19.80 46.75
CA SER A 248 16.90 20.92 46.46
C SER A 248 16.24 22.30 46.58
N CYS A 249 14.91 22.39 46.40
CA CYS A 249 14.13 23.62 46.53
C CYS A 249 13.67 23.93 47.96
N ALA A 250 14.23 23.28 48.99
CA ALA A 250 13.87 23.54 50.39
C ALA A 250 14.03 25.01 50.82
N THR A 251 14.94 25.75 50.18
CA THR A 251 15.16 27.19 50.42
C THR A 251 14.60 28.09 49.30
N GLY A 252 13.88 27.48 48.35
CA GLY A 252 13.25 28.11 47.21
C GLY A 252 14.07 28.02 45.92
N CYS A 253 13.38 27.73 44.81
CA CYS A 253 13.93 27.70 43.46
C CYS A 253 13.36 28.83 42.58
N SER A 254 14.07 29.16 41.50
CA SER A 254 13.63 30.17 40.51
C SER A 254 12.50 29.67 39.59
N ALA A 255 12.27 28.36 39.53
CA ALA A 255 11.24 27.75 38.71
C ALA A 255 9.85 27.89 39.37
N SER A 256 8.88 28.34 38.59
CA SER A 256 7.47 28.38 38.95
C SER A 256 6.64 27.74 37.85
N LEU A 257 5.65 26.92 38.22
CA LEU A 257 4.72 26.32 37.27
C LEU A 257 3.74 27.40 36.77
N THR A 258 3.66 27.55 35.45
CA THR A 258 2.80 28.55 34.79
C THR A 258 1.59 27.94 34.10
N ARG A 259 1.70 26.69 33.63
CA ARG A 259 0.64 26.02 32.87
C ARG A 259 0.73 24.50 33.01
N VAL A 260 -0.43 23.84 33.01
CA VAL A 260 -0.58 22.39 32.89
C VAL A 260 -1.43 22.09 31.66
N GLU A 261 -0.97 21.20 30.79
CA GLU A 261 -1.71 20.70 29.64
C GLU A 261 -1.89 19.19 29.74
N ARG A 262 -3.06 18.71 29.34
CA ARG A 262 -3.40 17.30 29.23
C ARG A 262 -3.81 17.02 27.80
N ASP A 263 -3.10 16.14 27.13
CA ASP A 263 -3.41 15.79 25.75
C ASP A 263 -3.00 14.35 25.43
N HIS A 264 -2.99 14.06 24.14
CA HIS A 264 -3.00 12.70 23.62
C HIS A 264 -1.79 12.38 22.77
N PHE A 265 -1.18 13.39 22.16
CA PHE A 265 -0.09 13.24 21.23
C PHE A 265 1.16 14.01 21.68
N SER A 266 2.32 13.39 21.50
CA SER A 266 3.61 14.05 21.62
C SER A 266 4.64 13.33 20.77
N ARG A 267 5.80 13.98 20.59
CA ARG A 267 6.97 13.36 19.97
C ARG A 267 7.40 12.06 20.68
N HIS A 268 7.16 11.93 21.98
CA HIS A 268 7.49 10.72 22.73
C HIS A 268 6.70 9.51 22.22
N THR A 269 5.39 9.67 21.97
CA THR A 269 4.54 8.61 21.41
C THR A 269 5.18 8.04 20.15
N VAL A 270 5.57 8.92 19.22
CA VAL A 270 6.22 8.55 17.96
C VAL A 270 7.52 7.77 18.20
N LEU A 271 8.39 8.27 19.07
CA LEU A 271 9.66 7.60 19.40
C LEU A 271 9.47 6.22 20.04
N SER A 272 8.42 6.03 20.82
CA SER A 272 8.13 4.76 21.49
C SER A 272 7.65 3.68 20.52
N GLU A 273 7.00 4.07 19.42
CA GLU A 273 6.35 3.16 18.46
C GLU A 273 7.19 2.91 17.20
N ILE A 274 8.04 3.87 16.80
CA ILE A 274 8.92 3.74 15.63
C ILE A 274 9.78 2.46 15.64
N PRO A 275 10.42 2.05 16.75
CA PRO A 275 11.24 0.84 16.74
C PRO A 275 10.45 -0.40 16.34
N TRP A 276 9.16 -0.47 16.71
CA TRP A 276 8.27 -1.55 16.29
C TRP A 276 7.98 -1.43 14.79
N LEU A 277 7.56 -0.26 14.30
CA LEU A 277 7.29 -0.04 12.87
C LEU A 277 8.52 -0.36 11.99
N GLU A 278 9.72 0.04 12.42
CA GLU A 278 10.98 -0.26 11.72
C GLU A 278 11.28 -1.76 11.70
N ALA A 279 11.07 -2.47 12.82
CA ALA A 279 11.28 -3.91 12.91
C ALA A 279 10.34 -4.72 12.01
N TRP A 280 9.12 -4.22 11.81
CA TRP A 280 8.12 -4.80 10.90
C TRP A 280 8.20 -4.25 9.47
N ASN A 281 9.17 -3.38 9.17
CA ASN A 281 9.30 -2.71 7.88
C ASN A 281 8.03 -1.97 7.40
N VAL A 282 7.30 -1.37 8.35
CA VAL A 282 6.17 -0.46 8.08
C VAL A 282 6.72 0.93 7.77
N ARG A 283 6.79 1.27 6.48
CA ARG A 283 7.45 2.47 5.94
C ARG A 283 6.57 3.19 4.91
N PRO A 284 5.69 4.12 5.31
CA PRO A 284 4.86 4.89 4.38
C PRO A 284 5.68 5.88 3.55
N ALA A 285 5.18 6.28 2.39
CA ALA A 285 5.69 7.43 1.64
C ALA A 285 4.84 8.70 1.83
N ILE A 286 3.60 8.58 2.31
CA ILE A 286 2.65 9.67 2.47
C ILE A 286 2.11 9.69 3.91
N LEU A 287 1.83 10.90 4.40
CA LEU A 287 0.96 11.16 5.56
C LEU A 287 -0.18 12.10 5.13
N THR A 288 -1.43 11.71 5.34
CA THR A 288 -2.63 12.42 4.82
C THR A 288 -3.42 13.21 5.87
N SER A 289 -2.91 13.31 7.11
CA SER A 289 -3.65 13.75 8.31
C SER A 289 -4.30 15.13 8.18
N HIS A 290 -5.34 15.31 8.99
CA HIS A 290 -5.94 16.60 9.29
C HIS A 290 -6.20 16.82 10.80
N GLY A 291 -5.53 16.01 11.65
CA GLY A 291 -5.28 16.15 13.10
C GLY A 291 -6.45 16.48 14.02
N GLY A 292 -7.67 16.35 13.51
CA GLY A 292 -8.91 16.47 14.24
C GLY A 292 -8.98 17.71 15.12
N ASN A 293 -9.50 17.51 16.34
CA ASN A 293 -9.65 18.57 17.32
C ASN A 293 -8.34 19.09 17.92
N THR A 294 -7.17 18.51 17.61
CA THR A 294 -5.90 18.96 18.20
C THR A 294 -5.00 19.72 17.24
N LEU A 295 -5.01 19.36 15.96
CA LEU A 295 -4.08 19.77 14.90
C LEU A 295 -2.58 19.58 15.20
N ILE A 296 -2.17 19.20 16.41
CA ILE A 296 -0.76 19.21 16.82
C ILE A 296 0.12 18.22 16.03
N GLN A 297 -0.49 17.16 15.51
CA GLN A 297 0.18 16.17 14.66
C GLN A 297 0.18 16.51 13.16
N ASP A 298 -0.43 17.64 12.77
CA ASP A 298 -0.49 18.07 11.37
C ASP A 298 0.62 19.02 10.97
N PHE A 299 0.70 19.20 9.65
CA PHE A 299 1.55 20.16 8.98
C PHE A 299 0.77 21.43 8.65
N GLY A 300 1.38 22.58 8.92
CA GLY A 300 0.77 23.88 8.61
C GLY A 300 1.77 25.02 8.72
N VAL A 301 1.53 26.09 7.96
CA VAL A 301 2.39 27.28 7.98
C VAL A 301 2.23 28.01 9.32
N PRO A 302 3.33 28.44 9.99
CA PRO A 302 3.27 29.15 11.25
C PRO A 302 2.36 30.40 11.23
N GLY A 303 1.59 30.60 12.30
CA GLY A 303 0.66 31.72 12.47
C GLY A 303 -0.77 31.48 11.97
N HIS A 304 -1.02 30.33 11.32
CA HIS A 304 -2.38 29.88 11.01
C HIS A 304 -2.96 29.06 12.15
N VAL A 305 -4.20 29.36 12.52
CA VAL A 305 -4.89 28.73 13.65
C VAL A 305 -6.34 28.40 13.28
N MET A 306 -6.88 27.32 13.83
CA MET A 306 -8.31 27.00 13.75
C MET A 306 -8.97 27.12 15.11
N LYS A 307 -10.23 27.56 15.11
CA LYS A 307 -11.05 27.67 16.32
C LYS A 307 -12.09 26.57 16.33
N PHE A 308 -12.07 25.73 17.36
CA PHE A 308 -13.07 24.69 17.57
C PHE A 308 -13.96 25.05 18.75
N ALA A 309 -15.27 24.84 18.60
CA ALA A 309 -16.22 24.96 19.70
C ALA A 309 -16.27 23.61 20.44
N ALA A 310 -15.99 23.61 21.74
CA ALA A 310 -15.95 22.39 22.54
C ALA A 310 -17.35 22.00 23.05
N TYR A 311 -17.70 20.71 22.96
CA TYR A 311 -18.79 20.07 23.70
C TYR A 311 -20.15 20.79 23.66
N ASP A 312 -20.61 21.17 22.46
CA ASP A 312 -21.88 21.88 22.22
C ASP A 312 -22.03 23.23 22.96
N ASN A 313 -20.99 23.72 23.63
CA ASN A 313 -20.98 24.99 24.33
C ASN A 313 -20.22 26.03 23.50
N PRO A 314 -20.90 26.88 22.72
CA PRO A 314 -20.25 27.88 21.88
C PRO A 314 -19.46 28.95 22.68
N ALA A 315 -19.57 29.00 24.01
CA ALA A 315 -18.75 29.84 24.86
C ALA A 315 -17.34 29.26 25.14
N LEU A 316 -17.12 27.98 24.87
CA LEU A 316 -15.84 27.30 25.01
C LEU A 316 -15.23 27.15 23.61
N VAL A 317 -14.42 28.12 23.21
CA VAL A 317 -13.69 28.11 21.94
C VAL A 317 -12.21 27.92 22.23
N ASP A 318 -11.63 26.85 21.71
CA ASP A 318 -10.19 26.59 21.77
C ASP A 318 -9.52 26.88 20.41
N THR A 319 -8.27 27.31 20.44
CA THR A 319 -7.49 27.73 19.27
C THR A 319 -6.31 26.79 19.07
N HIS A 320 -6.29 26.12 17.93
CA HIS A 320 -5.35 25.04 17.63
C HIS A 320 -4.45 25.40 16.46
N GLU A 321 -3.20 24.95 16.52
CA GLU A 321 -2.17 25.18 15.52
C GLU A 321 -1.56 23.85 15.08
N ALA A 322 -1.10 23.79 13.84
CA ALA A 322 -0.36 22.64 13.32
C ALA A 322 1.10 22.70 13.77
N LEU A 323 1.60 21.63 14.41
CA LEU A 323 2.88 21.64 15.13
C LEU A 323 3.88 20.55 14.69
N ALA A 324 3.56 19.68 13.73
CA ALA A 324 4.37 18.51 13.38
C ALA A 324 5.75 18.84 12.78
N ASP A 325 5.87 19.98 12.10
CA ASP A 325 7.09 20.45 11.43
C ASP A 325 7.77 21.63 12.16
N GLN A 326 7.16 22.12 13.24
CA GLN A 326 7.73 23.18 14.08
C GLN A 326 8.76 22.62 15.06
N LYS A 327 10.07 22.77 14.77
CA LYS A 327 11.16 22.23 15.62
C LYS A 327 11.08 22.60 17.10
N GLN A 328 10.49 23.77 17.40
CA GLN A 328 10.32 24.25 18.76
C GLN A 328 9.08 23.73 19.47
N SER A 329 8.27 22.90 18.82
CA SER A 329 7.09 22.31 19.42
C SER A 329 7.40 20.97 20.10
N HIS A 330 6.58 20.61 21.09
CA HIS A 330 6.58 19.28 21.71
C HIS A 330 6.06 18.18 20.76
N ALA A 331 5.41 18.56 19.66
CA ALA A 331 4.81 17.68 18.67
C ALA A 331 5.65 17.53 17.39
N TYR A 332 6.85 18.14 17.33
CA TYR A 332 7.74 17.99 16.19
C TYR A 332 8.07 16.52 15.97
N HIS A 333 7.63 15.96 14.86
CA HIS A 333 7.95 14.57 14.49
C HIS A 333 8.19 14.40 12.99
N SER A 334 8.26 15.52 12.25
CA SER A 334 8.61 15.53 10.83
C SER A 334 9.93 14.81 10.51
N ASP A 335 10.95 14.93 11.35
CA ASP A 335 12.22 14.19 11.21
C ASP A 335 12.07 12.68 11.36
N LEU A 336 11.19 12.25 12.25
CA LEU A 336 10.88 10.84 12.50
C LEU A 336 10.07 10.24 11.34
N LEU A 337 9.15 11.01 10.77
CA LEU A 337 8.44 10.61 9.54
C LEU A 337 9.41 10.44 8.37
N ARG A 338 10.35 11.38 8.18
CA ARG A 338 11.41 11.26 7.18
C ARG A 338 12.28 10.02 7.41
N LYS A 339 12.61 9.72 8.67
CA LYS A 339 13.35 8.50 9.04
C LYS A 339 12.60 7.22 8.63
N LEU A 340 11.26 7.21 8.75
CA LEU A 340 10.43 6.08 8.28
C LEU A 340 10.31 5.99 6.75
N GLY A 341 10.63 7.06 6.03
CA GLY A 341 10.60 7.10 4.56
C GLY A 341 9.46 7.92 3.97
N VAL A 342 8.76 8.72 4.79
CA VAL A 342 7.74 9.67 4.32
C VAL A 342 8.41 10.73 3.45
N LEU A 343 7.81 10.98 2.29
CA LEU A 343 8.30 11.89 1.26
C LEU A 343 7.37 13.08 1.07
N ALA A 344 6.07 12.88 1.29
CA ALA A 344 5.06 13.90 1.10
C ALA A 344 4.03 13.88 2.20
N VAL A 345 3.47 15.06 2.47
CA VAL A 345 2.49 15.27 3.53
C VAL A 345 1.35 16.13 3.01
N TRP A 346 0.20 15.99 3.66
CA TRP A 346 -0.88 16.95 3.51
C TRP A 346 -0.74 18.06 4.52
N SER A 347 -0.78 19.27 3.98
CA SER A 347 -0.90 20.45 4.79
C SER A 347 -2.35 20.70 5.13
N TYR A 348 -2.62 21.00 6.39
CA TYR A 348 -3.89 21.55 6.80
C TYR A 348 -3.96 23.06 6.54
N PHE A 349 -2.83 23.77 6.71
CA PHE A 349 -2.68 25.19 6.41
C PHE A 349 -1.55 25.41 5.40
N PRO A 350 -1.79 25.18 4.09
CA PRO A 350 -0.73 25.26 3.10
C PRO A 350 -0.34 26.71 2.81
N ALA A 351 0.88 26.89 2.30
CA ALA A 351 1.35 28.19 1.84
C ALA A 351 0.59 28.68 0.60
N ASP A 352 0.17 27.77 -0.29
CA ASP A 352 -0.63 28.04 -1.48
C ASP A 352 -1.87 27.12 -1.53
N ALA A 353 -3.03 27.64 -1.94
CA ALA A 353 -4.27 26.86 -2.02
C ALA A 353 -4.17 25.67 -2.99
N LYS A 354 -3.31 25.76 -4.02
CA LYS A 354 -3.08 24.67 -4.98
C LYS A 354 -2.38 23.46 -4.35
N ASP A 355 -1.68 23.68 -3.25
CA ASP A 355 -0.99 22.62 -2.50
C ASP A 355 -2.02 21.79 -1.68
N LEU A 356 -3.23 22.31 -1.50
CA LEU A 356 -4.37 21.59 -0.92
C LEU A 356 -5.19 20.86 -1.98
N PHE A 357 -5.61 21.59 -3.02
CA PHE A 357 -6.56 21.10 -4.01
C PHE A 357 -6.13 21.44 -5.44
N THR A 358 -6.16 20.44 -6.30
CA THR A 358 -5.91 20.56 -7.73
C THR A 358 -7.16 20.18 -8.53
N PRO A 359 -7.63 21.04 -9.46
CA PRO A 359 -8.72 20.69 -10.36
C PRO A 359 -8.33 19.50 -11.25
N VAL A 360 -9.18 18.47 -11.27
CA VAL A 360 -8.90 17.17 -11.92
C VAL A 360 -8.68 17.24 -13.44
N ASP A 361 -9.28 18.22 -14.09
CA ASP A 361 -9.22 18.48 -15.53
C ASP A 361 -8.89 19.94 -15.87
N GLY A 362 -8.30 20.67 -14.90
CA GLY A 362 -7.90 22.07 -15.06
C GLY A 362 -6.85 22.28 -16.16
N PRO A 363 -6.63 23.53 -16.60
CA PRO A 363 -5.71 23.85 -17.69
C PRO A 363 -4.28 23.35 -17.44
N GLU A 364 -3.84 23.38 -16.19
CA GLU A 364 -2.52 22.90 -15.76
C GLU A 364 -2.36 21.38 -15.95
N VAL A 365 -3.42 20.62 -15.68
CA VAL A 365 -3.45 19.16 -15.84
C VAL A 365 -3.43 18.72 -17.31
N GLN A 366 -3.87 19.58 -18.23
CA GLN A 366 -3.91 19.24 -19.66
C GLN A 366 -2.50 19.11 -20.30
N HIS A 367 -1.46 19.73 -19.75
CA HIS A 367 -0.15 19.88 -20.42
C HIS A 367 1.03 19.08 -19.84
N GLY A 368 0.82 18.27 -18.80
CA GLY A 368 1.89 17.47 -18.21
C GLY A 368 1.55 16.96 -16.81
N LEU A 369 2.51 16.37 -16.11
CA LEU A 369 2.36 16.17 -14.66
C LEU A 369 2.68 17.48 -13.96
N LEU A 370 1.88 17.85 -12.96
CA LEU A 370 2.19 18.97 -12.10
C LEU A 370 3.34 18.57 -11.16
N PRO A 371 4.47 19.30 -11.17
CA PRO A 371 5.50 19.12 -10.16
C PRO A 371 4.95 19.37 -8.77
N LEU A 372 5.43 18.61 -7.79
CA LEU A 372 5.09 18.83 -6.39
C LEU A 372 5.87 20.03 -5.83
N SER A 373 5.21 20.84 -5.02
CA SER A 373 5.79 21.94 -4.23
C SER A 373 6.39 21.41 -2.94
N SER A 374 7.20 22.23 -2.26
CA SER A 374 7.77 21.90 -0.96
C SER A 374 7.79 23.14 -0.07
N THR A 375 6.89 23.12 0.90
CA THR A 375 6.78 24.11 1.99
C THR A 375 7.54 23.64 3.23
N TYR A 376 7.54 22.33 3.47
CA TYR A 376 8.09 21.71 4.67
C TYR A 376 9.50 21.18 4.45
N GLN A 377 10.36 21.29 5.47
CA GLN A 377 11.75 20.86 5.37
C GLN A 377 11.83 19.39 4.95
N GLN A 378 12.37 19.15 3.74
CA GLN A 378 12.60 17.83 3.14
C GLN A 378 11.33 17.00 2.90
N LEU A 379 10.17 17.64 2.74
CA LEU A 379 8.91 16.98 2.42
C LEU A 379 8.20 17.74 1.30
N TYR A 380 7.53 16.98 0.45
CA TYR A 380 6.67 17.50 -0.61
C TYR A 380 5.26 17.79 -0.10
N ASP A 381 4.64 18.84 -0.65
CA ASP A 381 3.20 19.07 -0.51
C ASP A 381 2.46 18.17 -1.51
N LEU A 382 1.51 17.36 -1.03
CA LEU A 382 0.73 16.46 -1.88
C LEU A 382 -0.70 16.98 -2.05
N PRO A 383 -1.08 17.51 -3.23
CA PRO A 383 -2.44 18.04 -3.42
C PRO A 383 -3.46 16.92 -3.66
N ARG A 384 -4.70 17.17 -3.24
CA ARG A 384 -5.87 16.31 -3.47
C ARG A 384 -6.65 16.75 -4.70
N ALA A 385 -7.36 15.83 -5.34
CA ALA A 385 -8.34 16.19 -6.37
C ALA A 385 -9.46 17.06 -5.77
N SER A 386 -9.79 18.19 -6.41
CA SER A 386 -10.96 18.98 -6.03
C SER A 386 -12.25 18.19 -6.25
N PRO A 387 -13.11 18.00 -5.23
CA PRO A 387 -14.41 17.37 -5.44
C PRO A 387 -15.34 18.30 -6.23
N PRO A 388 -16.31 17.75 -6.98
CA PRO A 388 -17.32 18.56 -7.65
C PRO A 388 -18.21 19.27 -6.62
N SER A 389 -18.61 20.52 -6.91
CA SER A 389 -19.58 21.26 -6.09
C SER A 389 -20.99 20.79 -6.43
N LEU A 390 -21.69 20.21 -5.45
CA LEU A 390 -23.02 19.61 -5.60
C LEU A 390 -23.92 19.97 -4.42
N ASP A 391 -25.22 20.14 -4.67
CA ASP A 391 -26.22 20.40 -3.63
C ASP A 391 -26.82 19.07 -3.16
N THR A 392 -26.38 18.59 -2.00
CA THR A 392 -26.84 17.33 -1.43
C THR A 392 -28.10 17.48 -0.58
N SER A 393 -28.72 18.66 -0.49
CA SER A 393 -29.85 18.87 0.45
C SER A 393 -31.13 18.08 0.11
N SER A 394 -31.30 17.65 -1.13
CA SER A 394 -32.31 16.68 -1.56
C SER A 394 -31.88 15.99 -2.85
N GLU A 395 -32.50 14.85 -3.18
CA GLU A 395 -32.21 14.13 -4.43
C GLU A 395 -32.46 14.99 -5.68
N ASP A 396 -33.55 15.74 -5.73
CA ASP A 396 -33.88 16.59 -6.87
C ASP A 396 -32.88 17.76 -7.05
N LYS A 397 -32.43 18.35 -5.94
CA LYS A 397 -31.40 19.41 -5.97
C LYS A 397 -30.03 18.85 -6.32
N PHE A 398 -29.75 17.62 -5.87
CA PHE A 398 -28.56 16.89 -6.26
C PHE A 398 -28.58 16.62 -7.77
N ASP A 399 -29.65 16.06 -8.35
CA ASP A 399 -29.73 15.87 -9.81
C ASP A 399 -29.62 17.20 -10.56
N ALA A 400 -30.28 18.26 -10.07
CA ALA A 400 -30.23 19.57 -10.70
C ALA A 400 -28.80 20.14 -10.75
N SER A 401 -28.05 20.03 -9.66
CA SER A 401 -26.64 20.46 -9.61
C SER A 401 -25.71 19.51 -10.38
N ALA A 402 -25.90 18.20 -10.25
CA ALA A 402 -25.15 17.16 -10.95
C ALA A 402 -25.36 17.20 -12.47
N ARG A 403 -26.52 17.65 -12.96
CA ARG A 403 -26.78 17.79 -14.40
C ARG A 403 -25.80 18.74 -15.09
N VAL A 404 -25.23 19.71 -14.36
CA VAL A 404 -24.23 20.64 -14.90
C VAL A 404 -22.90 19.93 -15.14
N SER A 405 -22.41 19.16 -14.17
CA SER A 405 -21.11 18.47 -14.25
C SER A 405 -21.19 17.12 -14.97
N LEU A 406 -22.31 16.40 -14.83
CA LEU A 406 -22.55 15.02 -15.28
C LEU A 406 -23.62 14.91 -16.39
N ALA A 407 -23.75 15.92 -17.25
CA ALA A 407 -24.84 16.02 -18.23
C ALA A 407 -25.05 14.78 -19.13
N ASP A 408 -24.00 14.00 -19.43
CA ASP A 408 -24.08 12.85 -20.34
C ASP A 408 -24.44 11.53 -19.61
N ILE A 409 -24.55 11.56 -18.28
CA ILE A 409 -25.05 10.45 -17.47
C ILE A 409 -26.58 10.56 -17.41
N PRO A 410 -27.35 9.50 -17.73
CA PRO A 410 -28.81 9.53 -17.67
C PRO A 410 -29.35 9.93 -16.29
N GLU A 411 -30.52 10.59 -16.24
CA GLU A 411 -31.11 11.07 -14.98
C GLU A 411 -31.24 9.95 -13.92
N ALA A 412 -31.71 8.77 -14.32
CA ALA A 412 -31.83 7.63 -13.40
C ALA A 412 -30.47 7.28 -12.75
N GLU A 413 -29.39 7.23 -13.54
CA GLU A 413 -28.06 6.93 -13.03
C GLU A 413 -27.45 8.08 -12.24
N ARG A 414 -27.78 9.34 -12.54
CA ARG A 414 -27.36 10.48 -11.71
C ARG A 414 -28.05 10.45 -10.36
N LYS A 415 -29.35 10.17 -10.33
CA LYS A 415 -30.10 10.04 -9.08
C LYS A 415 -29.58 8.90 -8.19
N GLU A 416 -29.14 7.79 -8.79
CA GLU A 416 -28.45 6.71 -8.06
C GLU A 416 -27.15 7.15 -7.34
N LEU A 417 -26.51 8.25 -7.76
CA LEU A 417 -25.31 8.78 -7.10
C LEU A 417 -25.63 9.56 -5.82
N TYR A 418 -26.89 9.91 -5.59
CA TYR A 418 -27.30 10.65 -4.40
C TYR A 418 -27.18 9.77 -3.15
N CYS A 419 -26.35 10.21 -2.20
CA CYS A 419 -26.06 9.43 -0.99
C CYS A 419 -26.74 9.94 0.30
N GLY A 420 -27.73 10.83 0.16
CA GLY A 420 -28.51 11.40 1.26
C GLY A 420 -28.19 12.87 1.57
N SER A 421 -28.96 13.48 2.47
CA SER A 421 -28.80 14.91 2.80
C SER A 421 -27.57 15.23 3.65
N SER A 422 -27.03 14.21 4.32
CA SER A 422 -25.75 14.26 5.04
C SER A 422 -24.59 13.78 4.16
N CYS A 423 -24.81 13.58 2.85
CA CYS A 423 -23.76 13.17 1.92
C CYS A 423 -22.70 14.27 1.85
N THR A 424 -21.55 14.04 2.49
CA THR A 424 -20.37 14.86 2.26
C THR A 424 -19.53 14.15 1.20
N VAL A 425 -18.96 14.92 0.28
CA VAL A 425 -18.16 14.39 -0.85
C VAL A 425 -16.90 13.65 -0.39
N SER A 426 -16.53 13.81 0.88
CA SER A 426 -15.44 13.09 1.52
C SER A 426 -15.87 11.71 2.03
N GLN A 427 -17.16 11.37 2.19
CA GLN A 427 -17.59 10.07 2.73
C GLN A 427 -17.58 8.96 1.68
N GLY A 428 -17.38 7.71 2.11
CA GLY A 428 -17.28 6.56 1.18
C GLY A 428 -18.52 6.31 0.32
N ASN A 429 -19.69 6.73 0.79
CA ASN A 429 -20.91 6.67 0.00
C ASN A 429 -20.88 7.61 -1.23
N ALA A 430 -20.06 8.67 -1.20
CA ALA A 430 -19.87 9.61 -2.30
C ALA A 430 -18.81 9.15 -3.32
N LEU A 431 -18.07 8.06 -3.06
CA LEU A 431 -17.02 7.56 -3.96
C LEU A 431 -17.53 7.31 -5.39
N ALA A 432 -18.76 6.77 -5.52
CA ALA A 432 -19.40 6.55 -6.82
C ALA A 432 -19.49 7.83 -7.66
N MET A 433 -19.84 8.94 -7.01
CA MET A 433 -19.99 10.26 -7.63
C MET A 433 -18.62 10.85 -8.02
N LEU A 434 -17.60 10.68 -7.18
CA LEU A 434 -16.22 11.11 -7.50
C LEU A 434 -15.72 10.39 -8.75
N ILE A 435 -15.90 9.07 -8.82
CA ILE A 435 -15.54 8.26 -10.00
C ILE A 435 -16.33 8.70 -11.22
N ALA A 436 -17.65 8.85 -11.10
CA ALA A 436 -18.51 9.27 -12.20
C ALA A 436 -18.04 10.61 -12.80
N SER A 437 -17.67 11.58 -11.97
CA SER A 437 -17.12 12.87 -12.40
C SER A 437 -15.82 12.74 -13.20
N HIS A 438 -14.91 11.87 -12.77
CA HIS A 438 -13.65 11.62 -13.48
C HIS A 438 -13.90 10.94 -14.83
N LEU A 439 -14.69 9.86 -14.85
CA LEU A 439 -15.02 9.13 -16.09
C LEU A 439 -15.75 10.03 -17.08
N GLN A 440 -16.62 10.90 -16.60
CA GLN A 440 -17.34 11.87 -17.41
C GLN A 440 -16.40 12.89 -18.07
N SER A 441 -15.42 13.39 -17.34
CA SER A 441 -14.39 14.30 -17.88
C SER A 441 -13.59 13.61 -18.99
N ILE A 442 -13.23 12.34 -18.79
CA ILE A 442 -12.55 11.51 -19.80
C ILE A 442 -13.40 11.35 -21.05
N ASN A 443 -14.69 11.05 -20.92
CA ASN A 443 -15.59 10.88 -22.06
C ASN A 443 -15.80 12.17 -22.86
N ARG A 444 -15.61 13.34 -22.22
CA ARG A 444 -15.60 14.64 -22.89
C ARG A 444 -14.24 14.99 -23.53
N GLY A 445 -13.30 14.05 -23.55
CA GLY A 445 -11.97 14.22 -24.13
C GLY A 445 -11.00 15.03 -23.27
N LYS A 446 -11.30 15.24 -21.98
CA LYS A 446 -10.39 15.93 -21.06
C LYS A 446 -9.36 14.97 -20.49
N LYS A 447 -8.11 15.42 -20.36
CA LYS A 447 -7.11 14.70 -19.57
C LYS A 447 -7.46 14.84 -18.09
N VAL A 448 -7.31 13.73 -17.37
CA VAL A 448 -7.63 13.61 -15.95
C VAL A 448 -6.41 13.09 -15.23
N LYS A 449 -5.98 13.82 -14.20
CA LYS A 449 -4.87 13.45 -13.32
C LYS A 449 -5.23 13.88 -11.91
N GLY A 450 -5.53 12.94 -11.03
CA GLY A 450 -5.99 13.26 -9.69
C GLY A 450 -5.73 12.15 -8.69
N LEU A 451 -5.56 12.57 -7.44
CA LEU A 451 -5.56 11.73 -6.24
C LEU A 451 -6.89 11.96 -5.52
N ILE A 452 -7.82 11.02 -5.63
CA ILE A 452 -9.10 11.07 -4.93
C ILE A 452 -8.83 10.84 -3.44
N TYR A 453 -9.31 11.77 -2.62
CA TYR A 453 -9.36 11.61 -1.18
C TYR A 453 -10.80 11.41 -0.72
N THR A 454 -11.06 10.31 -0.04
CA THR A 454 -12.38 9.98 0.53
C THR A 454 -12.21 8.92 1.61
N HIS A 455 -13.18 8.84 2.53
CA HIS A 455 -13.31 7.68 3.39
C HIS A 455 -13.69 6.47 2.52
N PHE A 456 -13.11 5.29 2.72
CA PHE A 456 -13.66 4.07 2.10
C PHE A 456 -14.77 3.47 2.95
N GLY A 457 -14.69 3.65 4.27
CA GLY A 457 -15.75 3.34 5.20
C GLY A 457 -16.91 4.33 5.12
N SER A 458 -18.03 3.95 5.73
CA SER A 458 -19.15 4.85 5.98
C SER A 458 -19.50 4.77 7.46
N GLU A 459 -19.75 5.90 8.11
CA GLU A 459 -20.21 5.90 9.50
C GLU A 459 -21.49 5.06 9.68
N GLU A 460 -21.50 4.21 10.72
CA GLU A 460 -22.73 3.56 11.17
C GLU A 460 -23.72 4.64 11.63
N GLY A 461 -24.81 4.84 10.88
CA GLY A 461 -25.84 5.81 11.26
C GLY A 461 -26.35 6.68 10.12
N THR A 462 -25.67 6.72 8.97
CA THR A 462 -26.33 7.22 7.75
C THR A 462 -27.40 6.19 7.37
N ALA A 463 -28.67 6.57 7.48
CA ALA A 463 -29.83 5.65 7.51
C ALA A 463 -30.07 4.79 6.23
N VAL A 464 -29.13 4.79 5.27
CA VAL A 464 -29.34 4.32 3.89
C VAL A 464 -28.60 3.01 3.58
N PHE A 465 -27.50 2.67 4.27
CA PHE A 465 -26.73 1.46 3.98
C PHE A 465 -26.04 0.89 5.23
N ARG A 466 -26.04 -0.44 5.37
CA ARG A 466 -25.34 -1.16 6.45
C ARG A 466 -24.32 -2.11 5.84
N ALA A 467 -23.05 -1.80 5.97
CA ALA A 467 -21.98 -2.64 5.45
C ALA A 467 -21.93 -4.01 6.16
N SER A 468 -21.57 -5.04 5.40
CA SER A 468 -21.21 -6.37 5.91
C SER A 468 -19.93 -6.87 5.22
N PRO A 469 -19.29 -7.95 5.70
CA PRO A 469 -18.15 -8.54 5.01
C PRO A 469 -18.44 -8.98 3.56
N GLU A 470 -19.68 -9.34 3.25
CA GLU A 470 -20.16 -9.74 1.91
C GLU A 470 -20.57 -8.53 1.05
N GLU A 471 -21.07 -7.49 1.70
CA GLU A 471 -21.51 -6.24 1.08
C GLU A 471 -20.79 -5.03 1.72
N PRO A 472 -19.50 -4.84 1.44
CA PRO A 472 -18.70 -3.81 2.11
C PRO A 472 -18.97 -2.39 1.61
N VAL A 473 -19.58 -2.23 0.43
CA VAL A 473 -19.83 -0.93 -0.21
C VAL A 473 -21.24 -0.87 -0.78
N THR A 474 -21.76 0.34 -0.95
CA THR A 474 -23.11 0.56 -1.50
C THR A 474 -23.23 0.01 -2.93
N PRO A 475 -24.46 -0.32 -3.40
CA PRO A 475 -24.69 -0.75 -4.78
C PRO A 475 -24.17 0.26 -5.83
N ALA A 476 -24.28 1.56 -5.56
CA ALA A 476 -23.77 2.62 -6.44
C ALA A 476 -22.23 2.56 -6.54
N VAL A 477 -21.52 2.46 -5.40
CA VAL A 477 -20.06 2.33 -5.39
C VAL A 477 -19.63 1.07 -6.13
N ARG A 478 -20.31 -0.07 -5.88
CA ARG A 478 -20.06 -1.33 -6.58
C ARG A 478 -20.18 -1.19 -8.11
N LYS A 479 -21.27 -0.58 -8.59
CA LYS A 479 -21.53 -0.33 -10.02
C LYS A 479 -20.46 0.55 -10.65
N TRP A 480 -20.12 1.67 -10.03
CA TRP A 480 -19.17 2.64 -10.57
C TRP A 480 -17.71 2.18 -10.48
N MET A 481 -17.33 1.43 -9.45
CA MET A 481 -16.02 0.80 -9.36
C MET A 481 -15.81 -0.29 -10.41
N ARG A 482 -16.85 -1.07 -10.74
CA ARG A 482 -16.82 -2.02 -11.88
C ARG A 482 -16.62 -1.30 -13.21
N ARG A 483 -17.30 -0.17 -13.43
CA ARG A 483 -17.07 0.69 -14.61
C ARG A 483 -15.63 1.21 -14.62
N PHE A 484 -15.14 1.71 -13.49
CA PHE A 484 -13.76 2.18 -13.37
C PHE A 484 -12.73 1.09 -13.69
N ALA A 485 -12.93 -0.14 -13.19
CA ALA A 485 -12.10 -1.28 -13.54
C ALA A 485 -12.10 -1.58 -15.05
N ASN A 486 -13.22 -1.38 -15.74
CA ASN A 486 -13.24 -1.47 -17.20
C ASN A 486 -12.41 -0.37 -17.87
N TYR A 487 -12.34 0.86 -17.32
CA TYR A 487 -11.42 1.89 -17.83
C TYR A 487 -9.95 1.57 -17.58
N VAL A 488 -9.66 0.77 -16.55
CA VAL A 488 -8.30 0.28 -16.27
C VAL A 488 -7.91 -0.87 -17.19
N TYR A 489 -8.78 -1.86 -17.38
CA TYR A 489 -8.46 -3.15 -18.05
C TYR A 489 -9.04 -3.33 -19.45
N ASP A 490 -10.10 -2.60 -19.80
CA ASP A 490 -10.86 -2.70 -21.06
C ASP A 490 -11.39 -4.11 -21.30
N PHE A 491 -12.05 -4.67 -20.29
CA PHE A 491 -12.60 -6.03 -20.30
C PHE A 491 -13.54 -6.28 -21.48
N ASP A 492 -14.34 -5.28 -21.85
CA ASP A 492 -15.30 -5.36 -22.96
C ASP A 492 -14.75 -4.85 -24.31
N GLY A 493 -13.52 -4.32 -24.32
CA GLY A 493 -12.87 -3.75 -25.51
C GLY A 493 -13.46 -2.41 -25.99
N SER A 494 -14.33 -1.77 -25.19
CA SER A 494 -15.03 -0.55 -25.59
C SER A 494 -14.28 0.74 -25.25
N ILE A 495 -13.27 0.73 -24.38
CA ILE A 495 -12.65 1.95 -23.82
C ILE A 495 -11.62 2.53 -24.79
N GLY A 496 -10.73 1.70 -25.34
CA GLY A 496 -9.64 2.13 -26.22
C GLY A 496 -8.54 2.94 -25.51
N VAL A 497 -7.31 2.93 -26.05
CA VAL A 497 -6.10 3.49 -25.40
C VAL A 497 -6.22 4.97 -24.99
N GLY A 498 -6.96 5.77 -25.75
CA GLY A 498 -7.15 7.20 -25.50
C GLY A 498 -7.95 7.52 -24.23
N ARG A 499 -8.65 6.54 -23.65
CA ARG A 499 -9.47 6.69 -22.43
C ARG A 499 -9.02 5.78 -21.28
N ARG A 500 -7.97 4.98 -21.45
CA ARG A 500 -7.47 4.07 -20.41
C ARG A 500 -6.92 4.84 -19.22
N ILE A 501 -7.25 4.37 -18.02
CA ILE A 501 -6.85 4.98 -16.74
C ILE A 501 -5.79 4.13 -16.07
N TRP A 502 -4.69 4.75 -15.68
CA TRP A 502 -3.75 4.17 -14.72
C TRP A 502 -4.28 4.41 -13.30
N SER A 503 -4.35 3.35 -12.49
CA SER A 503 -4.83 3.42 -11.10
C SER A 503 -3.82 2.83 -10.11
N PRO A 504 -2.67 3.49 -9.89
CA PRO A 504 -1.67 3.01 -8.94
C PRO A 504 -2.06 3.31 -7.48
N PRO A 505 -1.44 2.61 -6.49
CA PRO A 505 -1.51 2.99 -5.08
C PRO A 505 -1.05 4.44 -4.84
N ALA A 506 -1.54 5.08 -3.77
CA ALA A 506 -1.21 6.48 -3.47
C ALA A 506 0.30 6.71 -3.38
N ASN A 507 1.02 5.85 -2.66
CA ASN A 507 2.47 6.01 -2.51
C ASN A 507 3.21 5.81 -3.84
N THR A 508 2.70 4.96 -4.74
CA THR A 508 3.27 4.78 -6.07
C THR A 508 3.06 6.03 -6.92
N TRP A 509 1.90 6.67 -6.82
CA TRP A 509 1.62 7.93 -7.51
C TRP A 509 2.56 9.05 -7.08
N VAL A 510 2.74 9.29 -5.77
CA VAL A 510 3.64 10.36 -5.31
C VAL A 510 5.08 10.12 -5.75
N ARG A 511 5.57 8.88 -5.68
CA ARG A 511 6.92 8.52 -6.15
C ARG A 511 7.07 8.77 -7.64
N TYR A 512 6.04 8.45 -8.43
CA TYR A 512 6.02 8.70 -9.86
C TYR A 512 6.12 10.21 -10.17
N GLN A 513 5.41 11.07 -9.44
CA GLN A 513 5.52 12.53 -9.60
C GLN A 513 6.93 13.05 -9.28
N VAL A 514 7.53 12.59 -8.18
CA VAL A 514 8.91 12.97 -7.79
C VAL A 514 9.92 12.51 -8.85
N MET A 515 9.82 11.26 -9.29
CA MET A 515 10.67 10.67 -10.34
C MET A 515 10.56 11.46 -11.65
N HIS A 516 9.34 11.68 -12.13
CA HIS A 516 9.10 12.34 -13.42
C HIS A 516 9.55 13.81 -13.42
N SER A 517 9.57 14.48 -12.26
CA SER A 517 10.01 15.88 -12.15
C SER A 517 11.50 16.08 -12.42
N ASN A 518 12.33 15.04 -12.24
CA ASN A 518 13.79 15.16 -12.29
C ASN A 518 14.46 14.20 -13.30
N ILE A 519 13.80 13.11 -13.72
CA ILE A 519 14.42 12.03 -14.50
C ILE A 519 15.10 12.47 -15.81
N ALA A 520 14.63 13.55 -16.45
CA ALA A 520 15.12 13.97 -17.76
C ALA A 520 16.64 14.25 -17.79
N SER A 521 17.21 14.84 -16.73
CA SER A 521 18.66 15.10 -16.61
C SER A 521 19.49 13.87 -16.24
N HIS A 522 18.85 12.76 -15.89
CA HIS A 522 19.47 11.55 -15.39
C HIS A 522 19.30 10.35 -16.32
N LEU A 523 18.60 10.54 -17.44
CA LEU A 523 18.31 9.55 -18.46
C LEU A 523 19.21 9.77 -19.68
N ALA A 524 19.92 8.72 -20.08
CA ALA A 524 20.64 8.67 -21.35
C ALA A 524 20.10 7.52 -22.20
N ILE A 525 19.88 7.78 -23.49
CA ILE A 525 19.39 6.80 -24.47
C ILE A 525 20.39 6.76 -25.62
N ASP A 526 21.03 5.60 -25.82
CA ASP A 526 21.86 5.31 -27.01
C ASP A 526 21.26 4.12 -27.74
N LYS A 527 20.65 4.39 -28.90
CA LYS A 527 19.80 3.43 -29.62
C LYS A 527 18.70 2.92 -28.67
N SER A 528 18.67 1.62 -28.39
CA SER A 528 17.74 1.01 -27.42
C SER A 528 18.40 0.72 -26.06
N SER A 529 19.62 1.21 -25.82
CA SER A 529 20.27 1.11 -24.51
C SER A 529 19.91 2.32 -23.66
N ILE A 530 19.29 2.07 -22.51
CA ILE A 530 18.87 3.09 -21.56
C ILE A 530 19.78 3.04 -20.34
N SER A 531 20.28 4.20 -19.93
CA SER A 531 21.04 4.35 -18.69
C SER A 531 20.40 5.41 -17.82
N ILE A 532 20.12 5.04 -16.56
CA ILE A 532 19.59 5.93 -15.53
C ILE A 532 20.65 6.09 -14.45
N THR A 533 21.08 7.32 -14.22
CA THR A 533 22.09 7.65 -13.21
C THR A 533 21.41 8.13 -11.93
N PRO A 534 21.60 7.46 -10.78
CA PRO A 534 21.01 7.92 -9.53
C PRO A 534 21.49 9.33 -9.14
N TRP A 535 20.64 10.11 -8.47
CA TRP A 535 20.93 11.47 -8.05
C TRP A 535 20.42 11.75 -6.64
N THR A 536 20.93 12.81 -6.02
CA THR A 536 20.38 13.34 -4.77
C THR A 536 19.19 14.21 -5.10
N GLU A 537 18.00 13.79 -4.68
CA GLU A 537 16.76 14.51 -4.94
C GLU A 537 16.71 15.79 -4.09
N PRO A 538 16.51 16.97 -4.72
CA PRO A 538 16.72 18.27 -4.09
C PRO A 538 15.81 18.57 -2.89
N VAL A 539 14.60 18.00 -2.81
CA VAL A 539 13.70 18.22 -1.68
C VAL A 539 14.04 17.28 -0.54
N THR A 540 13.88 15.98 -0.75
CA THR A 540 14.04 14.92 0.27
C THR A 540 15.48 14.71 0.71
N GLN A 541 16.46 15.18 -0.07
CA GLN A 541 17.91 15.01 0.18
C GLN A 541 18.32 13.53 0.28
N THR A 542 17.57 12.65 -0.40
CA THR A 542 17.85 11.21 -0.49
C THR A 542 18.29 10.84 -1.90
N THR A 543 18.93 9.68 -2.07
CA THR A 543 19.35 9.19 -3.39
C THR A 543 18.17 8.52 -4.10
N TRP A 544 17.90 8.93 -5.34
CA TRP A 544 16.84 8.41 -6.20
C TRP A 544 17.41 7.88 -7.53
N PRO A 545 16.92 6.74 -8.04
CA PRO A 545 16.09 5.75 -7.32
C PRO A 545 16.87 5.12 -6.15
N ASP A 546 16.16 4.63 -5.12
CA ASP A 546 16.80 3.87 -4.03
C ASP A 546 17.28 2.53 -4.57
N MET A 547 18.60 2.39 -4.72
CA MET A 547 19.23 1.18 -5.27
C MET A 547 19.00 -0.08 -4.43
N ARG A 548 18.55 0.05 -3.18
CA ARG A 548 18.16 -1.08 -2.31
C ARG A 548 16.72 -1.51 -2.55
N ALA A 549 15.92 -0.66 -3.20
CA ALA A 549 14.51 -0.93 -3.50
C ALA A 549 14.29 -1.47 -4.93
N GLY A 550 15.34 -1.97 -5.58
CA GLY A 550 15.23 -2.47 -6.95
C GLY A 550 14.79 -1.38 -7.92
N THR A 551 13.67 -1.61 -8.60
CA THR A 551 13.08 -0.68 -9.60
C THR A 551 11.83 0.04 -9.10
N ARG A 552 11.51 -0.05 -7.80
CA ARG A 552 10.32 0.55 -7.16
C ARG A 552 10.04 1.99 -7.59
N ASP A 553 11.03 2.87 -7.42
CA ASP A 553 10.87 4.31 -7.66
C ASP A 553 10.72 4.66 -9.16
N LEU A 554 10.94 3.68 -10.05
CA LEU A 554 10.85 3.81 -11.50
C LEU A 554 9.55 3.19 -12.06
N HIS A 555 8.68 2.64 -11.22
CA HIS A 555 7.46 1.96 -11.66
C HIS A 555 6.59 2.87 -12.54
N GLY A 556 6.28 2.41 -13.75
CA GLY A 556 5.49 3.15 -14.73
C GLY A 556 6.29 4.11 -15.62
N LEU A 557 7.58 4.37 -15.33
CA LEU A 557 8.42 5.22 -16.18
C LEU A 557 8.50 4.61 -17.58
N THR A 558 7.97 5.33 -18.57
CA THR A 558 7.90 4.85 -19.96
C THR A 558 8.85 5.65 -20.83
N VAL A 559 9.81 4.95 -21.44
CA VAL A 559 10.88 5.54 -22.24
C VAL A 559 10.72 5.11 -23.69
N TYR A 560 10.67 6.08 -24.59
CA TYR A 560 10.63 5.81 -26.01
C TYR A 560 12.00 5.30 -26.50
N VAL A 561 11.99 4.24 -27.28
CA VAL A 561 13.19 3.65 -27.87
C VAL A 561 12.95 3.32 -29.35
N PRO A 562 14.00 3.36 -30.19
CA PRO A 562 13.86 3.04 -31.62
C PRO A 562 13.40 1.61 -31.88
N ASP A 563 13.83 0.66 -31.02
CA ASP A 563 13.45 -0.75 -31.12
C ASP A 563 13.29 -1.34 -29.72
N SER A 564 12.05 -1.61 -29.33
CA SER A 564 11.74 -2.18 -28.02
C SER A 564 12.20 -3.62 -27.88
N GLU A 565 12.47 -4.40 -28.93
CA GLU A 565 12.91 -5.80 -28.83
C GLU A 565 14.38 -5.91 -28.37
N HIS A 566 15.21 -4.95 -28.79
CA HIS A 566 16.64 -4.89 -28.43
C HIS A 566 16.91 -3.97 -27.23
N ALA A 567 15.87 -3.50 -26.54
CA ALA A 567 16.05 -2.59 -25.43
C ALA A 567 16.75 -3.26 -24.24
N SER A 568 17.69 -2.52 -23.64
CA SER A 568 18.39 -2.87 -22.40
C SER A 568 18.39 -1.68 -21.45
N VAL A 569 18.35 -1.94 -20.15
CA VAL A 569 18.25 -0.89 -19.13
C VAL A 569 19.32 -1.10 -18.07
N ARG A 570 20.04 -0.02 -17.75
CA ARG A 570 20.98 0.05 -16.63
C ARG A 570 20.58 1.15 -15.67
N ILE A 571 20.57 0.85 -14.38
CA ILE A 571 20.29 1.80 -13.30
C ILE A 571 21.52 1.81 -12.39
N GLY A 572 22.18 2.96 -12.26
CA GLY A 572 23.45 3.06 -11.52
C GLY A 572 24.51 2.07 -12.01
N GLY A 573 24.50 1.76 -13.31
CA GLY A 573 25.39 0.77 -13.93
C GLY A 573 24.96 -0.70 -13.82
N LYS A 574 23.93 -1.02 -13.02
CA LYS A 574 23.40 -2.38 -12.89
C LYS A 574 22.31 -2.65 -13.93
N GLU A 575 22.44 -3.74 -14.68
CA GLU A 575 21.42 -4.15 -15.64
C GLU A 575 20.15 -4.66 -14.94
N THR A 576 19.00 -4.34 -15.51
CA THR A 576 17.69 -4.86 -15.08
C THR A 576 16.91 -5.39 -16.27
N GLN A 577 16.08 -6.40 -16.01
CA GLN A 577 15.11 -6.95 -16.95
C GLN A 577 13.66 -6.62 -16.54
N SER A 578 13.49 -5.81 -15.50
CA SER A 578 12.18 -5.42 -14.96
C SER A 578 11.55 -4.29 -15.76
N PHE A 579 11.22 -4.59 -17.01
CA PHE A 579 10.47 -3.68 -17.88
C PHE A 579 9.61 -4.45 -18.87
N THR A 580 8.45 -3.87 -19.19
CA THR A 580 7.54 -4.31 -20.24
C THR A 580 7.98 -3.69 -21.57
N ARG A 581 7.96 -4.49 -22.65
CA ARG A 581 8.17 -3.99 -24.02
C ARG A 581 6.81 -3.64 -24.60
N ASN A 582 6.58 -2.36 -24.91
CA ASN A 582 5.29 -1.89 -25.37
C ASN A 582 5.22 -1.93 -26.91
N PRO A 583 4.03 -2.20 -27.48
CA PRO A 583 3.80 -1.96 -28.90
C PRO A 583 3.86 -0.45 -29.21
N PRO A 584 3.88 -0.06 -30.51
CA PRO A 584 3.72 1.33 -30.91
C PRO A 584 2.47 1.97 -30.32
N ASP A 585 2.60 3.16 -29.76
CA ASP A 585 1.46 3.93 -29.24
C ASP A 585 0.78 4.75 -30.36
N GLU A 586 -0.12 5.67 -29.99
CA GLU A 586 -0.83 6.55 -30.93
C GLU A 586 0.08 7.44 -31.79
N THR A 587 1.35 7.63 -31.39
CA THR A 587 2.37 8.35 -32.15
C THR A 587 3.14 7.44 -33.12
N GLY A 588 2.90 6.13 -33.08
CA GLY A 588 3.64 5.12 -33.84
C GLY A 588 5.01 4.78 -33.26
N ARG A 589 5.37 5.33 -32.09
CA ARG A 589 6.67 5.09 -31.43
C ARG A 589 6.60 3.91 -30.47
N THR A 590 7.60 3.05 -30.51
CA THR A 590 7.78 1.97 -29.52
C THR A 590 8.40 2.49 -28.23
N SER A 591 8.11 1.82 -27.12
CA SER A 591 8.63 2.18 -25.80
C SER A 591 8.86 0.96 -24.93
N ILE A 592 9.53 1.17 -23.80
CA ILE A 592 9.51 0.24 -22.68
C ILE A 592 8.95 0.94 -21.43
N THR A 593 8.29 0.19 -20.55
CA THR A 593 7.82 0.68 -19.24
C THR A 593 8.56 -0.05 -18.14
N LEU A 594 9.23 0.66 -17.23
CA LEU A 594 9.87 0.06 -16.06
C LEU A 594 8.82 -0.42 -15.05
N VAL A 595 9.06 -1.59 -14.46
CA VAL A 595 8.11 -2.31 -13.59
C VAL A 595 8.77 -2.58 -12.26
N ASP A 596 8.01 -2.48 -11.17
CA ASP A 596 8.51 -2.67 -9.81
C ASP A 596 8.85 -4.15 -9.56
N ASP A 597 10.10 -4.43 -9.21
CA ASP A 597 10.58 -5.75 -8.81
C ASP A 597 10.92 -5.88 -7.32
N HIS A 598 10.47 -4.93 -6.49
CA HIS A 598 10.81 -4.86 -5.07
C HIS A 598 10.07 -5.87 -4.20
N ALA A 599 8.85 -6.22 -4.58
CA ALA A 599 7.97 -7.12 -3.82
C ALA A 599 7.51 -8.34 -4.64
N PRO A 600 8.44 -9.14 -5.22
CA PRO A 600 8.07 -10.25 -6.08
C PRO A 600 7.47 -11.43 -5.28
N THR A 601 6.46 -12.08 -5.85
CA THR A 601 5.94 -13.38 -5.35
C THR A 601 6.38 -14.50 -6.31
N PRO A 602 7.35 -15.37 -5.91
CA PRO A 602 7.91 -16.38 -6.82
C PRO A 602 6.95 -17.55 -7.09
N ILE A 603 6.57 -17.74 -8.35
CA ILE A 603 5.79 -18.89 -8.84
C ILE A 603 6.74 -20.03 -9.19
N ILE A 604 7.78 -19.77 -9.98
CA ILE A 604 8.92 -20.65 -10.24
C ILE A 604 10.18 -19.82 -10.01
N GLY A 605 10.91 -20.13 -8.94
CA GLY A 605 12.10 -19.40 -8.51
C GLY A 605 13.26 -20.35 -8.21
N ARG A 606 14.10 -19.97 -7.24
CA ARG A 606 15.32 -20.72 -6.90
C ARG A 606 15.07 -21.91 -5.97
N VAL A 607 13.89 -21.97 -5.36
CA VAL A 607 13.48 -23.08 -4.49
C VAL A 607 12.89 -24.20 -5.34
N SER A 608 13.34 -25.43 -5.09
CA SER A 608 12.76 -26.65 -5.65
C SER A 608 11.25 -26.67 -5.43
N LEU A 609 10.49 -26.93 -6.49
CA LEU A 609 9.04 -27.03 -6.39
C LEU A 609 8.60 -28.19 -5.50
N ASN A 610 9.38 -29.28 -5.39
CA ASN A 610 9.08 -30.37 -4.46
C ASN A 610 9.07 -29.96 -2.96
N ASP A 611 9.68 -28.82 -2.61
CA ASP A 611 9.63 -28.27 -1.25
C ASP A 611 8.33 -27.48 -0.98
N ARG A 612 7.48 -27.25 -1.99
CA ARG A 612 6.29 -26.38 -1.90
C ARG A 612 5.08 -26.74 -2.78
N ALA A 613 5.17 -27.83 -3.54
CA ALA A 613 4.14 -28.25 -4.49
C ALA A 613 4.21 -29.77 -4.73
N SER A 614 3.12 -30.34 -5.26
CA SER A 614 3.16 -31.63 -5.95
C SER A 614 3.28 -31.40 -7.46
N ILE A 615 3.98 -32.30 -8.14
CA ILE A 615 4.31 -32.16 -9.56
C ILE A 615 3.97 -33.47 -10.27
N GLU A 616 3.28 -33.37 -11.39
CA GLU A 616 2.92 -34.49 -12.25
C GLU A 616 3.32 -34.16 -13.69
N ALA A 617 4.13 -35.01 -14.31
CA ALA A 617 4.51 -34.88 -15.71
C ALA A 617 3.67 -35.84 -16.56
N ILE A 618 3.12 -35.34 -17.68
CA ILE A 618 2.26 -36.08 -18.60
C ILE A 618 2.94 -36.08 -19.96
N SER A 619 3.25 -37.27 -20.47
CA SER A 619 3.87 -37.49 -21.80
C SER A 619 5.21 -36.73 -21.98
N GLY A 620 5.96 -36.51 -20.91
CA GLY A 620 7.26 -35.85 -20.92
C GLY A 620 8.02 -35.99 -19.60
N GLN A 621 9.25 -35.50 -19.58
CA GLN A 621 10.13 -35.54 -18.41
C GLN A 621 10.24 -34.14 -17.78
N PHE A 622 9.87 -34.02 -16.50
CA PHE A 622 10.02 -32.80 -15.73
C PHE A 622 11.32 -32.83 -14.92
N THR A 623 12.09 -31.74 -14.96
CA THR A 623 13.26 -31.51 -14.09
C THR A 623 13.01 -30.28 -13.23
N ASP A 624 13.16 -30.45 -11.92
CA ASP A 624 12.92 -29.40 -10.94
C ASP A 624 14.14 -28.46 -10.79
N ALA A 625 13.90 -27.28 -10.22
CA ALA A 625 14.93 -26.29 -9.93
C ALA A 625 15.91 -26.79 -8.85
N SER A 626 17.17 -26.42 -9.01
CA SER A 626 18.24 -26.69 -8.05
C SER A 626 19.10 -25.45 -7.80
N ALA A 627 19.97 -25.50 -6.79
CA ALA A 627 20.90 -24.40 -6.52
C ALA A 627 21.85 -24.10 -7.70
N ALA A 628 22.20 -25.12 -8.50
CA ALA A 628 23.05 -24.98 -9.69
C ALA A 628 22.26 -24.60 -10.95
N SER A 629 20.94 -24.80 -10.95
CA SER A 629 20.05 -24.57 -12.09
C SER A 629 18.73 -24.01 -11.57
N PRO A 630 18.61 -22.67 -11.41
CA PRO A 630 17.45 -22.02 -10.80
C PRO A 630 16.27 -21.91 -11.79
N TYR A 631 16.02 -22.99 -12.53
CA TYR A 631 15.00 -23.09 -13.56
C TYR A 631 14.43 -24.50 -13.57
N VAL A 632 13.18 -24.63 -14.01
CA VAL A 632 12.57 -25.94 -14.27
C VAL A 632 12.64 -26.27 -15.75
N SER A 633 12.57 -27.55 -16.09
CA SER A 633 12.59 -28.00 -17.47
C SER A 633 11.47 -29.00 -17.74
N LEU A 634 10.82 -28.88 -18.89
CA LEU A 634 9.91 -29.87 -19.45
C LEU A 634 10.47 -30.38 -20.78
N ALA A 635 10.82 -31.65 -20.85
CA ALA A 635 11.36 -32.29 -22.04
C ALA A 635 10.36 -33.29 -22.65
N THR A 636 10.30 -33.35 -23.98
CA THR A 636 9.46 -34.30 -24.71
C THR A 636 10.22 -35.61 -24.96
N GLU A 637 9.63 -36.74 -24.56
CA GLU A 637 10.20 -38.08 -24.83
C GLU A 637 9.79 -38.62 -26.21
N GLN A 638 8.56 -38.33 -26.62
CA GLN A 638 7.99 -38.70 -27.91
C GLN A 638 7.56 -37.44 -28.66
N SER A 639 7.32 -37.58 -29.97
CA SER A 639 6.77 -36.48 -30.77
C SER A 639 5.34 -36.20 -30.33
N GLY A 640 5.01 -34.94 -30.09
CA GLY A 640 3.64 -34.52 -29.75
C GLY A 640 3.63 -33.53 -28.61
N ASP A 641 2.67 -33.74 -27.70
CA ASP A 641 2.39 -32.83 -26.60
C ASP A 641 2.96 -33.38 -25.29
N ALA A 642 3.59 -32.51 -24.51
CA ALA A 642 4.06 -32.80 -23.16
C ALA A 642 3.55 -31.72 -22.21
N SER A 643 3.24 -32.10 -20.97
CA SER A 643 2.85 -31.12 -19.95
C SER A 643 3.36 -31.48 -18.56
N ALA A 644 3.51 -30.46 -17.72
CA ALA A 644 3.76 -30.61 -16.30
C ALA A 644 2.70 -29.82 -15.52
N VAL A 645 2.07 -30.49 -14.58
CA VAL A 645 1.05 -29.96 -13.69
C VAL A 645 1.68 -29.77 -12.31
N ILE A 646 1.75 -28.52 -11.87
CA ILE A 646 2.31 -28.11 -10.58
C ILE A 646 1.15 -27.65 -9.69
N LYS A 647 0.91 -28.35 -8.59
CA LYS A 647 -0.12 -28.01 -7.60
C LYS A 647 0.56 -27.46 -6.35
N PRO A 648 0.69 -26.12 -6.21
CA PRO A 648 1.29 -25.53 -5.03
C PRO A 648 0.47 -25.88 -3.78
N TRP A 649 1.14 -26.05 -2.64
CA TRP A 649 0.43 -26.26 -1.37
C TRP A 649 -0.36 -25.02 -0.96
N ARG A 650 0.24 -23.83 -1.14
CA ARG A 650 -0.41 -22.53 -1.04
C ARG A 650 0.37 -21.49 -1.83
N LEU A 651 -0.30 -20.81 -2.76
CA LEU A 651 0.25 -19.70 -3.54
C LEU A 651 -0.83 -18.64 -3.71
N ASP A 652 -0.76 -17.58 -2.92
CA ASP A 652 -1.68 -16.44 -2.97
C ASP A 652 -0.98 -15.27 -3.68
N LEU A 653 -1.66 -14.68 -4.67
CA LEU A 653 -1.18 -13.54 -5.45
C LEU A 653 -1.98 -12.28 -5.10
N TRP A 654 -1.32 -11.26 -4.59
CA TRP A 654 -1.95 -10.02 -4.14
C TRP A 654 -1.51 -8.84 -4.98
N ASN A 655 -2.47 -8.01 -5.43
CA ASN A 655 -2.20 -6.78 -6.17
C ASN A 655 -1.31 -6.96 -7.42
N THR A 656 -1.39 -8.13 -8.06
CA THR A 656 -0.57 -8.45 -9.23
C THR A 656 -0.88 -7.49 -10.38
N SER A 657 0.10 -6.67 -10.74
CA SER A 657 0.03 -5.80 -11.92
C SER A 657 0.76 -6.39 -13.13
N HIS A 658 1.78 -7.22 -12.87
CA HIS A 658 2.60 -7.82 -13.92
C HIS A 658 3.00 -9.26 -13.57
N LEU A 659 3.23 -10.07 -14.60
CA LEU A 659 3.97 -11.33 -14.48
C LEU A 659 5.32 -11.19 -15.18
N GLN A 660 6.39 -11.65 -14.53
CA GLN A 660 7.70 -11.72 -15.15
C GLN A 660 8.17 -13.16 -15.23
N LEU A 661 8.82 -13.54 -16.33
CA LEU A 661 9.45 -14.83 -16.54
C LEU A 661 10.57 -14.75 -17.57
N ALA A 662 11.46 -15.73 -17.58
CA ALA A 662 12.36 -15.98 -18.69
C ALA A 662 12.23 -17.42 -19.16
N VAL A 663 12.28 -17.61 -20.48
CA VAL A 663 12.10 -18.91 -21.13
C VAL A 663 13.21 -19.19 -22.12
N ARG A 664 13.47 -20.47 -22.37
CA ARG A 664 14.42 -20.93 -23.39
C ARG A 664 14.00 -22.28 -23.92
N LYS A 665 14.20 -22.50 -25.23
CA LYS A 665 14.07 -23.83 -25.84
C LYS A 665 15.43 -24.44 -26.10
N ARG A 666 15.57 -25.73 -25.83
CA ARG A 666 16.74 -26.55 -26.17
C ARG A 666 16.32 -27.75 -26.99
N CYS A 667 17.25 -28.30 -27.77
CA CYS A 667 17.00 -29.40 -28.68
C CYS A 667 18.18 -30.37 -28.62
N SER A 668 17.94 -31.63 -28.23
CA SER A 668 19.00 -32.65 -28.23
C SER A 668 19.20 -33.31 -29.61
N GLY A 669 18.27 -33.12 -30.55
CA GLY A 669 18.34 -33.65 -31.91
C GLY A 669 18.93 -32.65 -32.94
N LYS A 670 19.26 -33.15 -34.14
CA LYS A 670 19.82 -32.33 -35.24
C LYS A 670 18.79 -31.37 -35.91
N ASN A 671 17.54 -31.37 -35.47
CA ASN A 671 16.41 -30.74 -36.17
C ASN A 671 15.97 -29.43 -35.47
N GLY A 672 16.89 -28.47 -35.37
CA GLY A 672 16.69 -27.23 -34.60
C GLY A 672 15.49 -26.39 -35.06
N GLU A 673 15.19 -26.36 -36.36
CA GLU A 673 14.01 -25.64 -36.90
C GLU A 673 12.69 -26.23 -36.41
N SER A 674 12.59 -27.55 -36.32
CA SER A 674 11.39 -28.23 -35.81
C SER A 674 11.19 -27.96 -34.32
N CYS A 675 12.29 -27.92 -33.53
CA CYS A 675 12.26 -27.52 -32.13
C CYS A 675 11.77 -26.07 -31.94
N LEU A 676 12.23 -25.13 -32.77
CA LEU A 676 11.73 -23.74 -32.77
C LEU A 676 10.27 -23.63 -33.24
N GLY A 677 9.82 -24.55 -34.10
CA GLY A 677 8.43 -24.65 -34.56
C GLY A 677 7.43 -25.12 -33.50
N SER A 678 7.89 -25.81 -32.44
CA SER A 678 7.06 -26.20 -31.30
C SER A 678 6.49 -24.98 -30.57
N ARG A 679 5.38 -25.15 -29.83
CA ARG A 679 4.78 -24.07 -29.01
C ARG A 679 4.87 -24.38 -27.55
N PHE A 680 4.99 -23.35 -26.73
CA PHE A 680 4.70 -23.49 -25.31
C PHE A 680 3.51 -22.69 -24.84
N LYS A 681 2.93 -23.18 -23.75
CA LYS A 681 1.84 -22.56 -23.00
C LYS A 681 2.12 -22.69 -21.51
N ILE A 682 1.89 -21.61 -20.78
CA ILE A 682 1.91 -21.59 -19.31
C ILE A 682 0.53 -21.14 -18.84
N GLU A 683 -0.09 -21.86 -17.92
CA GLU A 683 -1.41 -21.55 -17.39
C GLU A 683 -1.40 -21.47 -15.88
N LEU A 684 -2.09 -20.47 -15.33
CA LEU A 684 -2.44 -20.37 -13.93
C LEU A 684 -3.94 -20.65 -13.82
N LEU A 685 -4.30 -21.75 -13.17
CA LEU A 685 -5.66 -22.05 -12.79
C LEU A 685 -5.89 -21.47 -11.39
N MET A 686 -6.84 -20.55 -11.29
CA MET A 686 -7.19 -19.86 -10.07
C MET A 686 -8.23 -20.67 -9.27
N GLU A 687 -8.32 -20.42 -7.96
CA GLU A 687 -9.28 -21.11 -7.07
C GLU A 687 -10.74 -20.79 -7.42
N ASP A 688 -11.01 -19.61 -7.99
CA ASP A 688 -12.33 -19.19 -8.49
C ASP A 688 -12.75 -19.89 -9.81
N GLY A 689 -11.89 -20.77 -10.35
CA GLY A 689 -12.10 -21.48 -11.61
C GLY A 689 -11.62 -20.72 -12.85
N GLY A 690 -11.19 -19.46 -12.70
CA GLY A 690 -10.60 -18.67 -13.77
C GLY A 690 -9.27 -19.23 -14.24
N THR A 691 -8.94 -19.03 -15.52
CA THR A 691 -7.64 -19.41 -16.08
C THR A 691 -6.98 -18.19 -16.71
N VAL A 692 -5.69 -17.99 -16.40
CA VAL A 692 -4.83 -16.98 -17.03
C VAL A 692 -3.71 -17.70 -17.77
N SER A 693 -3.44 -17.34 -19.02
CA SER A 693 -2.49 -18.04 -19.88
C SER A 693 -1.41 -17.13 -20.47
N ILE A 694 -0.20 -17.65 -20.59
CA ILE A 694 0.87 -17.10 -21.43
C ILE A 694 1.05 -18.07 -22.61
N ARG A 695 0.88 -17.59 -23.83
CA ARG A 695 0.88 -18.41 -25.05
C ARG A 695 1.91 -17.90 -26.03
N GLU A 696 2.76 -18.79 -26.54
CA GLU A 696 3.67 -18.45 -27.61
C GLU A 696 2.94 -18.42 -28.96
N ASP A 697 2.83 -17.23 -29.54
CA ASP A 697 2.27 -16.96 -30.88
C ASP A 697 0.85 -17.51 -31.10
N GLN A 698 -0.13 -16.78 -30.57
CA GLN A 698 -1.55 -17.06 -30.77
C GLN A 698 -2.14 -16.21 -31.92
N PRO A 699 -3.00 -16.79 -32.80
CA PRO A 699 -3.76 -16.01 -33.78
C PRO A 699 -4.78 -15.08 -33.12
N ALA A 700 -4.90 -13.86 -33.67
CA ALA A 700 -5.73 -12.76 -33.15
C ALA A 700 -7.23 -13.05 -33.09
N ASP A 701 -7.73 -14.02 -33.86
CA ASP A 701 -9.18 -14.22 -34.10
C ASP A 701 -9.77 -15.48 -33.43
N GLY A 702 -9.01 -16.18 -32.58
CA GLY A 702 -9.51 -17.35 -31.86
C GLY A 702 -10.44 -16.97 -30.70
N HIS A 703 -11.59 -17.64 -30.56
CA HIS A 703 -12.38 -17.58 -29.32
C HIS A 703 -11.46 -17.93 -28.13
N LEU A 704 -11.24 -16.95 -27.25
CA LEU A 704 -10.44 -17.12 -26.04
C LEU A 704 -11.31 -17.82 -24.99
N SER A 705 -10.87 -19.00 -24.53
CA SER A 705 -11.45 -19.72 -23.40
C SER A 705 -10.88 -19.29 -22.04
N SER A 706 -9.85 -18.44 -22.05
CA SER A 706 -9.13 -17.95 -20.88
C SER A 706 -8.59 -16.54 -21.15
N SER A 707 -8.29 -15.78 -20.10
CA SER A 707 -7.55 -14.53 -20.26
C SER A 707 -6.12 -14.86 -20.66
N ALA A 708 -5.55 -14.18 -21.66
CA ALA A 708 -4.25 -14.59 -22.21
C ALA A 708 -3.35 -13.45 -22.66
N TRP A 709 -2.04 -13.60 -22.43
CA TRP A 709 -1.01 -12.88 -23.16
C TRP A 709 -0.53 -13.74 -24.34
N SER A 710 -0.31 -13.09 -25.47
CA SER A 710 0.43 -13.66 -26.61
C SER A 710 1.84 -13.09 -26.59
N ILE A 711 2.85 -13.96 -26.55
CA ILE A 711 4.26 -13.57 -26.63
C ILE A 711 4.88 -14.02 -27.96
N PRO A 712 5.88 -13.28 -28.49
CA PRO A 712 6.53 -13.64 -29.75
C PRO A 712 7.16 -15.04 -29.71
N ARG A 713 7.28 -15.66 -30.89
CA ARG A 713 8.06 -16.91 -31.02
C ARG A 713 9.50 -16.70 -30.59
N LEU A 714 10.05 -17.70 -29.90
CA LEU A 714 11.50 -17.76 -29.70
C LEU A 714 12.20 -17.92 -31.04
N LYS A 715 13.17 -17.04 -31.32
CA LYS A 715 13.89 -16.99 -32.60
C LYS A 715 15.13 -17.89 -32.64
N LYS A 716 15.64 -18.27 -31.47
CA LYS A 716 16.89 -19.04 -31.31
C LYS A 716 16.76 -20.07 -30.20
N LEU A 717 17.44 -21.20 -30.39
CA LEU A 717 17.62 -22.20 -29.35
C LEU A 717 18.72 -21.73 -28.38
N ASP A 718 18.69 -22.27 -27.17
CA ASP A 718 19.71 -22.08 -26.14
C ASP A 718 19.91 -20.61 -25.68
N GLU A 719 19.03 -19.69 -26.08
CA GLU A 719 18.99 -18.29 -25.64
C GLU A 719 17.82 -18.04 -24.67
N TRP A 720 18.11 -17.37 -23.56
CA TRP A 720 17.09 -16.94 -22.60
C TRP A 720 16.40 -15.66 -23.12
N VAL A 721 15.08 -15.68 -23.15
CA VAL A 721 14.26 -14.52 -23.47
C VAL A 721 13.39 -14.18 -22.26
N SER A 722 13.53 -12.95 -21.77
CA SER A 722 12.76 -12.44 -20.62
C SER A 722 11.54 -11.66 -21.09
N HIS A 723 10.42 -11.91 -20.42
CA HIS A 723 9.16 -11.21 -20.61
C HIS A 723 8.68 -10.64 -19.28
N THR A 724 8.29 -9.36 -19.29
CA THR A 724 7.49 -8.74 -18.23
C THR A 724 6.17 -8.34 -18.86
N LEU A 725 5.07 -8.92 -18.38
CA LEU A 725 3.75 -8.92 -18.99
C LEU A 725 2.80 -8.12 -18.11
N ASP A 726 2.26 -7.03 -18.66
CA ASP A 726 1.31 -6.14 -17.98
C ASP A 726 -0.11 -6.72 -18.03
N VAL A 727 -0.76 -6.82 -16.87
CA VAL A 727 -2.15 -7.31 -16.75
C VAL A 727 -3.14 -6.40 -17.48
N ALA A 728 -2.86 -5.10 -17.60
CA ALA A 728 -3.69 -4.18 -18.38
C ALA A 728 -3.67 -4.48 -19.89
N GLN A 729 -2.70 -5.26 -20.38
CA GLN A 729 -2.57 -5.68 -21.77
C GLN A 729 -3.03 -7.13 -22.01
N LEU A 730 -3.67 -7.75 -21.02
CA LEU A 730 -4.22 -9.09 -21.14
C LEU A 730 -5.39 -9.10 -22.14
N ALA A 731 -5.42 -10.10 -23.03
CA ALA A 731 -6.57 -10.31 -23.91
C ALA A 731 -7.66 -11.08 -23.16
N TRP A 732 -8.91 -10.64 -23.30
CA TRP A 732 -10.05 -11.14 -22.51
C TRP A 732 -10.88 -12.16 -23.30
N PRO A 733 -11.42 -13.21 -22.67
CA PRO A 733 -12.47 -14.03 -23.26
C PRO A 733 -13.70 -13.17 -23.58
N LYS A 734 -14.30 -13.34 -24.76
CA LYS A 734 -15.54 -12.63 -25.12
C LYS A 734 -16.62 -12.95 -24.09
N PHE A 735 -17.06 -11.93 -23.37
CA PHE A 735 -18.08 -12.03 -22.34
C PHE A 735 -19.42 -12.36 -23.01
N ILE A 736 -20.09 -13.44 -22.57
CA ILE A 736 -21.49 -13.69 -22.96
C ILE A 736 -22.33 -12.85 -22.00
N ASP A 737 -22.62 -11.63 -22.43
CA ASP A 737 -23.45 -10.66 -21.73
C ASP A 737 -24.92 -10.98 -21.99
N GLU A 738 -25.55 -11.79 -21.12
CA GLU A 738 -27.01 -12.01 -21.21
C GLU A 738 -27.75 -11.98 -19.86
N ARG A 739 -27.10 -11.76 -18.70
CA ARG A 739 -27.79 -11.64 -17.40
C ARG A 739 -27.05 -10.71 -16.42
N ASP A 740 -27.81 -10.11 -15.49
CA ASP A 740 -27.41 -9.20 -14.39
C ASP A 740 -26.25 -9.69 -13.48
N ASP A 741 -25.68 -10.88 -13.70
CA ASP A 741 -24.57 -11.44 -12.94
C ASP A 741 -23.21 -11.02 -13.55
N TRP A 742 -22.81 -9.75 -13.33
CA TRP A 742 -21.46 -9.31 -13.67
C TRP A 742 -20.42 -10.23 -13.00
N ARG A 743 -19.49 -10.76 -13.79
CA ARG A 743 -18.28 -11.45 -13.32
C ARG A 743 -17.09 -10.84 -14.05
N ARG A 744 -16.00 -10.47 -13.39
CA ARG A 744 -14.81 -10.08 -14.15
C ARG A 744 -14.23 -11.28 -14.92
N PRO A 745 -13.56 -11.04 -16.06
CA PRO A 745 -12.63 -12.00 -16.62
C PRO A 745 -11.56 -12.47 -15.61
N PRO A 746 -10.97 -13.66 -15.79
CA PRO A 746 -9.89 -14.14 -14.95
C PRO A 746 -8.68 -13.19 -14.90
N LEU A 747 -8.14 -12.98 -13.69
CA LEU A 747 -6.93 -12.19 -13.40
C LEU A 747 -5.95 -13.03 -12.58
N PRO A 748 -4.63 -12.74 -12.62
CA PRO A 748 -3.63 -13.42 -11.81
C PRO A 748 -3.62 -12.88 -10.36
N VAL A 749 -4.79 -12.83 -9.72
CA VAL A 749 -5.02 -12.31 -8.36
C VAL A 749 -5.84 -13.32 -7.58
N GLY A 750 -5.51 -13.51 -6.31
CA GLY A 750 -6.07 -14.54 -5.44
C GLY A 750 -5.24 -15.82 -5.44
N ARG A 751 -5.84 -16.94 -5.02
CA ARG A 751 -5.14 -18.21 -4.86
C ARG A 751 -4.97 -18.95 -6.18
N VAL A 752 -3.75 -19.42 -6.44
CA VAL A 752 -3.42 -20.31 -7.56
C VAL A 752 -3.58 -21.76 -7.12
N LYS A 753 -4.47 -22.48 -7.80
CA LYS A 753 -4.73 -23.91 -7.59
C LYS A 753 -3.74 -24.79 -8.34
N GLU A 754 -3.39 -24.41 -9.56
CA GLU A 754 -2.52 -25.18 -10.43
C GLU A 754 -1.74 -24.26 -11.37
N VAL A 755 -0.47 -24.58 -11.61
CA VAL A 755 0.34 -24.02 -12.68
C VAL A 755 0.64 -25.13 -13.68
N ARG A 756 0.28 -24.94 -14.95
CA ARG A 756 0.52 -25.90 -16.02
C ARG A 756 1.54 -25.37 -17.00
N LEU A 757 2.59 -26.14 -17.23
CA LEU A 757 3.55 -25.92 -18.31
C LEU A 757 3.24 -26.91 -19.43
N SER A 758 3.24 -26.47 -20.69
CA SER A 758 2.97 -27.35 -21.82
C SER A 758 3.83 -27.01 -23.02
N LEU A 759 4.25 -28.06 -23.73
CA LEU A 759 4.85 -28.02 -25.05
C LEU A 759 3.90 -28.73 -26.02
N THR A 760 3.62 -28.13 -27.17
CA THR A 760 2.80 -28.75 -28.22
C THR A 760 3.53 -28.80 -29.56
N ASN A 761 3.19 -29.83 -30.34
CA ASN A 761 3.84 -30.12 -31.63
C ASN A 761 5.38 -30.18 -31.52
N ALA A 762 5.90 -30.69 -30.41
CA ALA A 762 7.32 -30.72 -30.14
C ALA A 762 7.94 -32.05 -30.63
N PRO A 763 9.03 -32.03 -31.42
CA PRO A 763 9.75 -33.27 -31.74
C PRO A 763 10.41 -33.85 -30.47
N PRO A 764 10.75 -35.16 -30.45
CA PRO A 764 11.45 -35.78 -29.33
C PRO A 764 12.74 -35.03 -28.99
N GLY A 765 13.01 -34.84 -27.70
CA GLY A 765 14.20 -34.15 -27.21
C GLY A 765 14.10 -32.63 -27.21
N THR A 766 12.93 -32.06 -27.50
CA THR A 766 12.67 -30.63 -27.27
C THR A 766 12.53 -30.39 -25.77
N THR A 767 13.19 -29.37 -25.25
CA THR A 767 13.09 -28.98 -23.84
C THR A 767 12.70 -27.51 -23.73
N LEU A 768 11.70 -27.21 -22.88
CA LEU A 768 11.37 -25.86 -22.43
C LEU A 768 11.96 -25.66 -21.04
N ASP A 769 12.85 -24.69 -20.90
CA ASP A 769 13.28 -24.21 -19.59
C ASP A 769 12.48 -22.94 -19.22
N VAL A 770 12.05 -22.84 -17.96
CA VAL A 770 11.35 -21.67 -17.40
C VAL A 770 12.03 -21.25 -16.11
N GLN A 771 12.37 -19.97 -15.98
CA GLN A 771 13.01 -19.39 -14.80
C GLN A 771 12.44 -18.03 -14.44
N ASN A 772 12.70 -17.57 -13.21
CA ASN A 772 12.28 -16.27 -12.70
C ASN A 772 10.79 -15.98 -12.92
N PHE A 773 9.94 -17.00 -12.87
CA PHE A 773 8.50 -16.80 -13.04
C PHE A 773 7.90 -16.28 -11.74
N ARG A 774 7.50 -15.01 -11.73
CA ARG A 774 7.05 -14.30 -10.53
C ARG A 774 5.93 -13.32 -10.84
N ALA A 775 5.03 -13.16 -9.88
CA ALA A 775 4.06 -12.08 -9.88
C ALA A 775 4.70 -10.83 -9.27
N LEU A 776 4.48 -9.68 -9.90
CA LEU A 776 4.98 -8.38 -9.48
C LEU A 776 3.79 -7.47 -9.17
N ARG A 777 3.95 -6.64 -8.14
CA ARG A 777 2.99 -5.63 -7.74
C ARG A 777 3.70 -4.29 -7.51
N PRO A 778 3.05 -3.16 -7.75
CA PRO A 778 3.58 -1.88 -7.30
C PRO A 778 3.61 -1.87 -5.77
N SER A 779 4.71 -1.41 -5.20
CA SER A 779 4.83 -1.10 -3.78
C SER A 779 5.36 0.31 -3.64
N GLY A 780 4.55 1.26 -3.20
CA GLY A 780 5.04 2.60 -2.90
C GLY A 780 5.76 2.72 -1.55
N ASN A 781 5.86 1.64 -0.78
CA ASN A 781 6.43 1.67 0.56
C ASN A 781 7.95 1.83 0.55
N GLY A 782 8.48 2.43 1.62
CA GLY A 782 9.91 2.53 1.88
C GLY A 782 10.57 1.17 2.06
N GLN A 783 11.90 1.16 2.12
CA GLN A 783 12.72 -0.04 2.32
C GLN A 783 13.62 0.18 3.54
N ALA A 784 13.90 -0.87 4.32
CA ALA A 784 14.86 -0.83 5.40
C ALA A 784 16.22 -0.30 4.93
N ALA A 785 16.88 0.49 5.78
CA ALA A 785 18.11 1.21 5.41
C ALA A 785 19.28 0.27 5.02
N ASP A 786 19.28 -0.96 5.50
CA ASP A 786 20.25 -2.00 5.16
C ASP A 786 19.81 -2.91 3.99
N GLY A 787 18.63 -2.65 3.40
CA GLY A 787 18.06 -3.46 2.32
C GLY A 787 17.50 -4.81 2.77
N THR A 788 17.40 -5.07 4.08
CA THR A 788 16.89 -6.34 4.61
C THR A 788 15.38 -6.44 4.54
N LYS A 789 14.87 -7.67 4.69
CA LYS A 789 13.46 -8.05 4.62
C LYS A 789 13.00 -8.64 5.95
N LEU A 790 11.69 -8.58 6.16
CA LEU A 790 11.01 -9.23 7.26
C LEU A 790 10.57 -10.66 6.89
N ILE A 791 10.66 -11.58 7.84
CA ILE A 791 9.94 -12.85 7.85
C ILE A 791 9.09 -12.92 9.11
N ALA A 792 7.81 -13.20 8.96
CA ALA A 792 6.89 -13.41 10.06
C ALA A 792 5.72 -14.32 9.68
N GLY A 793 5.04 -14.82 10.71
CA GLY A 793 3.82 -15.61 10.57
C GLY A 793 3.22 -15.95 11.91
N ARG A 794 2.13 -16.69 11.89
CA ARG A 794 1.43 -17.16 13.09
C ARG A 794 1.51 -18.68 13.22
N VAL A 795 1.76 -19.17 14.42
CA VAL A 795 1.63 -20.59 14.75
C VAL A 795 0.28 -20.81 15.44
N THR A 796 -0.51 -21.72 14.89
CA THR A 796 -1.82 -22.09 15.43
C THR A 796 -1.96 -23.60 15.58
N LEU A 797 -2.88 -24.04 16.43
CA LEU A 797 -3.19 -25.47 16.57
C LEU A 797 -3.99 -25.99 15.38
N ASP A 798 -5.01 -25.25 14.94
CA ASP A 798 -6.00 -25.70 13.95
C ASP A 798 -6.30 -24.65 12.87
N GLY A 799 -5.40 -23.68 12.69
CA GLY A 799 -5.62 -22.53 11.82
C GLY A 799 -6.24 -21.33 12.51
N SER A 800 -6.84 -21.50 13.70
CA SER A 800 -7.52 -20.43 14.43
C SER A 800 -6.94 -20.19 15.83
N MET A 801 -6.72 -21.27 16.59
CA MET A 801 -6.30 -21.16 17.99
C MET A 801 -4.79 -20.86 18.07
N PRO A 802 -4.36 -19.72 18.66
CA PRO A 802 -2.96 -19.37 18.76
C PRO A 802 -2.18 -20.35 19.63
N ALA A 803 -0.92 -20.60 19.26
CA ALA A 803 -0.01 -21.45 20.03
C ALA A 803 1.16 -20.61 20.60
N PRO A 804 1.04 -20.10 21.84
CA PRO A 804 2.07 -19.24 22.44
C PRO A 804 3.29 -20.04 22.94
N GLY A 805 4.46 -19.38 22.98
CA GLY A 805 5.71 -19.96 23.49
C GLY A 805 6.32 -21.07 22.62
N VAL A 806 5.81 -21.29 21.41
CA VAL A 806 6.33 -22.28 20.46
C VAL A 806 7.64 -21.77 19.88
N GLN A 807 8.69 -22.58 19.97
CA GLN A 807 9.97 -22.23 19.36
C GLN A 807 9.89 -22.36 17.83
N VAL A 808 10.21 -21.26 17.14
CA VAL A 808 10.33 -21.20 15.69
C VAL A 808 11.79 -20.97 15.33
N ARG A 809 12.30 -21.72 14.35
CA ARG A 809 13.67 -21.61 13.87
C ARG A 809 13.70 -21.28 12.39
N ALA A 810 14.53 -20.32 12.00
CA ALA A 810 14.85 -20.02 10.62
C ALA A 810 16.30 -20.42 10.34
N ALA A 811 16.50 -21.25 9.30
CA ALA A 811 17.80 -21.75 8.88
C ALA A 811 18.08 -21.33 7.43
N THR A 812 19.20 -20.65 7.21
CA THR A 812 19.55 -20.08 5.90
C THR A 812 20.75 -20.77 5.22
N GLY A 813 21.35 -21.74 5.90
CA GLY A 813 22.47 -22.54 5.41
C GLY A 813 23.07 -23.42 6.51
N PRO A 814 24.13 -24.18 6.22
CA PRO A 814 24.84 -24.95 7.22
C PRO A 814 25.41 -24.02 8.31
N GLY A 815 24.97 -24.19 9.56
CA GLY A 815 25.48 -23.46 10.73
C GLY A 815 24.80 -22.12 11.06
N HIS A 816 23.99 -21.55 10.16
CA HIS A 816 23.25 -20.30 10.42
C HIS A 816 21.80 -20.59 10.76
N ILE A 817 21.52 -20.65 12.06
CA ILE A 817 20.18 -20.86 12.61
C ILE A 817 19.88 -19.74 13.60
N VAL A 818 18.80 -19.01 13.36
CA VAL A 818 18.21 -18.08 14.33
C VAL A 818 16.92 -18.68 14.87
N SER A 819 16.61 -18.40 16.13
CA SER A 819 15.42 -18.92 16.80
C SER A 819 14.69 -17.80 17.51
N THR A 820 13.37 -17.89 17.52
CA THR A 820 12.47 -17.03 18.29
C THR A 820 11.38 -17.89 18.93
N ALA A 821 10.55 -17.29 19.77
CA ALA A 821 9.36 -17.94 20.32
C ALA A 821 8.11 -17.15 19.92
N THR A 822 6.99 -17.84 19.78
CA THR A 822 5.73 -17.16 19.51
C THR A 822 5.25 -16.36 20.72
N ASP A 823 4.68 -15.20 20.46
CA ASP A 823 4.02 -14.38 21.49
C ASP A 823 2.67 -14.98 21.94
N GLN A 824 1.94 -14.27 22.80
CA GLN A 824 0.64 -14.73 23.31
C GLN A 824 -0.42 -14.97 22.22
N ASP A 825 -0.30 -14.31 21.07
CA ASP A 825 -1.22 -14.44 19.93
C ASP A 825 -0.69 -15.44 18.87
N GLY A 826 0.41 -16.14 19.18
CA GLY A 826 1.03 -17.14 18.32
C GLY A 826 1.96 -16.55 17.25
N TYR A 827 2.30 -15.26 17.28
CA TYR A 827 3.12 -14.64 16.24
C TYR A 827 4.61 -14.80 16.48
N TYR A 828 5.35 -15.08 15.41
CA TYR A 828 6.81 -15.08 15.39
C TYR A 828 7.31 -14.14 14.30
N PHE A 829 8.52 -13.60 14.49
CA PHE A 829 9.15 -12.73 13.51
C PHE A 829 10.67 -12.86 13.53
N PHE A 830 11.29 -12.65 12.37
CA PHE A 830 12.72 -12.56 12.14
C PHE A 830 12.97 -11.30 11.30
N PRO A 831 13.39 -10.19 11.92
CA PRO A 831 13.75 -8.99 11.18
C PRO A 831 15.12 -9.16 10.53
N GLY A 832 15.52 -8.23 9.66
CA GLY A 832 16.91 -8.14 9.20
C GLY A 832 17.34 -9.26 8.23
N GLN A 833 16.41 -9.90 7.52
CA GLN A 833 16.73 -11.04 6.67
C GLN A 833 17.26 -10.58 5.30
N PRO A 834 18.40 -11.09 4.80
CA PRO A 834 18.92 -10.73 3.50
C PRO A 834 17.96 -11.05 2.34
N SER A 835 17.73 -10.08 1.45
CA SER A 835 16.99 -10.32 0.21
C SER A 835 17.70 -11.33 -0.70
N GLY A 836 16.94 -12.20 -1.36
CA GLY A 836 17.40 -13.26 -2.25
C GLY A 836 17.93 -14.51 -1.55
N GLN A 837 17.85 -14.59 -0.22
CA GLN A 837 18.27 -15.77 0.53
C GLN A 837 17.16 -16.85 0.53
N ILE A 838 17.57 -18.13 0.56
CA ILE A 838 16.65 -19.26 0.73
C ILE A 838 16.67 -19.68 2.19
N VAL A 839 15.51 -19.66 2.83
CA VAL A 839 15.33 -19.97 4.26
C VAL A 839 14.43 -21.18 4.43
N SER A 840 14.71 -22.00 5.43
CA SER A 840 13.78 -23.01 5.95
C SER A 840 13.28 -22.57 7.32
N ILE A 841 11.97 -22.41 7.45
CA ILE A 841 11.32 -22.00 8.69
C ILE A 841 10.57 -23.21 9.25
N ARG A 842 10.72 -23.45 10.54
CA ARG A 842 10.01 -24.56 11.21
C ARG A 842 9.65 -24.23 12.64
N ALA A 843 8.45 -24.63 13.05
CA ALA A 843 8.05 -24.70 14.45
C ALA A 843 8.38 -26.09 15.00
N GLN A 844 8.77 -26.15 16.27
CA GLN A 844 9.08 -27.40 16.96
C GLN A 844 8.14 -27.64 18.13
N LEU A 845 7.46 -28.79 18.14
CA LEU A 845 6.67 -29.28 19.27
C LEU A 845 7.12 -30.72 19.59
N GLY A 846 7.86 -30.89 20.69
CA GLY A 846 8.53 -32.15 21.01
C GLY A 846 9.53 -32.55 19.92
N SER A 847 9.37 -33.76 19.36
CA SER A 847 10.19 -34.29 18.26
C SER A 847 9.65 -33.96 16.86
N ARG A 848 8.45 -33.39 16.75
CA ARG A 848 7.80 -33.09 15.47
C ARG A 848 8.21 -31.70 14.96
N GLN A 849 8.33 -31.59 13.64
CA GLN A 849 8.63 -30.35 12.93
C GLN A 849 7.46 -29.99 12.02
N PHE A 850 7.08 -28.71 12.05
CA PHE A 850 5.98 -28.16 11.26
C PHE A 850 6.50 -27.00 10.42
N PHE A 851 5.94 -26.82 9.22
CA PHE A 851 6.43 -25.87 8.22
C PHE A 851 5.31 -24.93 7.78
N PRO A 852 5.66 -23.76 7.22
CA PRO A 852 4.66 -22.87 6.61
C PRO A 852 3.87 -23.55 5.50
N ARG A 853 2.61 -23.12 5.31
CA ARG A 853 1.73 -23.67 4.25
C ARG A 853 2.26 -23.43 2.83
N GLN A 854 3.08 -22.40 2.65
CA GLN A 854 3.71 -22.04 1.38
C GLN A 854 4.88 -22.95 1.01
N GLY A 855 5.42 -23.75 1.95
CA GLY A 855 6.52 -24.67 1.68
C GLY A 855 7.52 -24.81 2.82
N ARG A 856 8.38 -25.83 2.71
CA ARG A 856 9.49 -26.11 3.67
C ARG A 856 10.64 -25.14 3.55
N ARG A 857 10.80 -24.57 2.35
CA ARG A 857 11.84 -23.60 2.00
C ARG A 857 11.21 -22.47 1.20
N ILE A 858 11.69 -21.26 1.41
CA ILE A 858 11.14 -20.03 0.83
C ILE A 858 12.31 -19.17 0.35
N GLU A 859 12.13 -18.52 -0.79
CA GLU A 859 13.04 -17.49 -1.30
C GLU A 859 12.55 -16.11 -0.83
N ILE A 860 13.41 -15.38 -0.12
CA ILE A 860 13.06 -14.09 0.49
C ILE A 860 13.21 -13.00 -0.58
N GLY A 861 12.15 -12.78 -1.37
CA GLY A 861 12.10 -11.70 -2.36
C GLY A 861 11.54 -10.39 -1.80
N LYS A 862 10.62 -10.49 -0.85
CA LYS A 862 9.82 -9.41 -0.26
C LYS A 862 9.72 -9.58 1.25
N ASP A 863 9.07 -8.63 1.93
CA ASP A 863 8.62 -8.84 3.30
C ASP A 863 7.51 -9.89 3.31
N GLU A 864 7.71 -10.95 4.09
CA GLU A 864 6.77 -12.07 4.21
C GLU A 864 6.14 -12.04 5.61
N ALA A 865 4.85 -11.69 5.70
CA ALA A 865 4.13 -11.58 6.98
C ALA A 865 3.02 -12.63 7.19
N GLU A 866 2.91 -13.61 6.28
CA GLU A 866 1.84 -14.62 6.27
C GLU A 866 2.36 -16.06 6.23
N LEU A 867 3.56 -16.31 6.75
CA LEU A 867 4.16 -17.65 6.77
C LEU A 867 3.61 -18.48 7.93
N ASP A 868 2.31 -18.70 7.93
CA ASP A 868 1.60 -19.37 9.01
C ASP A 868 1.90 -20.88 9.06
N ILE A 869 1.99 -21.41 10.28
CA ILE A 869 2.28 -22.81 10.59
C ILE A 869 1.12 -23.37 11.42
N GLU A 870 0.52 -24.46 10.95
CA GLU A 870 -0.49 -25.21 11.72
C GLU A 870 0.12 -26.46 12.36
N LEU A 871 -0.08 -26.65 13.67
CA LEU A 871 0.44 -27.81 14.41
C LEU A 871 -0.45 -29.05 14.29
N GLY A 872 -1.75 -28.88 14.05
CA GLY A 872 -2.72 -29.95 13.85
C GLY A 872 -2.64 -30.59 12.46
N GLN A 873 -2.24 -29.82 11.45
CA GLN A 873 -1.88 -30.35 10.15
C GLN A 873 -0.43 -30.86 10.18
N SER A 874 -0.22 -32.11 10.56
CA SER A 874 1.04 -32.73 10.20
C SER A 874 1.04 -32.96 8.70
N LEU A 875 1.88 -32.23 7.97
CA LEU A 875 2.37 -32.66 6.66
C LEU A 875 3.18 -33.96 6.85
N GLN A 876 2.50 -35.07 7.14
CA GLN A 876 3.05 -36.41 7.06
C GLN A 876 3.18 -36.74 5.57
N LEU A 877 4.33 -36.40 4.99
CA LEU A 877 4.73 -36.92 3.69
C LEU A 877 6.05 -37.66 3.89
N ALA A 878 5.92 -38.98 3.89
CA ALA A 878 6.96 -39.96 4.14
C ALA A 878 8.22 -39.70 3.29
N ARG A 879 9.39 -39.81 3.91
CA ARG A 879 10.59 -40.23 3.17
C ARG A 879 10.30 -41.62 2.61
N SER A 880 10.55 -41.85 1.33
CA SER A 880 10.66 -43.19 0.76
C SER A 880 11.85 -43.91 1.41
N ALA A 881 11.63 -44.56 2.54
CA ALA A 881 12.50 -45.58 3.06
C ALA A 881 11.76 -46.91 2.93
N SER A 882 12.30 -47.78 2.08
CA SER A 882 11.94 -49.18 1.91
C SER A 882 11.74 -49.91 3.24
N GLY A 883 10.66 -50.68 3.35
CA GLY A 883 10.51 -51.72 4.38
C GLY A 883 9.12 -51.75 5.02
N ALA A 884 8.36 -52.80 4.72
CA ALA A 884 7.06 -53.09 5.31
C ALA A 884 7.13 -53.39 6.82
N ILE A 885 6.10 -52.98 7.56
CA ILE A 885 5.18 -53.79 8.39
C ILE A 885 4.47 -52.84 9.39
N GLY A 886 3.16 -53.03 9.55
CA GLY A 886 2.22 -52.07 10.12
C GLY A 886 2.15 -51.97 11.63
N LEU A 887 1.32 -51.02 12.09
CA LEU A 887 0.21 -51.23 13.03
C LEU A 887 -0.58 -49.93 13.17
N THR A 888 -1.89 -50.09 13.08
CA THR A 888 -2.97 -49.12 13.26
C THR A 888 -3.21 -48.79 14.73
N GLU A 889 -3.82 -47.62 14.96
CA GLU A 889 -4.56 -47.19 16.17
C GLU A 889 -3.80 -46.97 17.49
N GLN A 890 -3.58 -45.69 17.83
CA GLN A 890 -4.00 -45.07 19.11
C GLN A 890 -3.44 -43.64 19.21
N ALA A 891 -4.30 -42.64 18.98
CA ALA A 891 -4.03 -41.24 19.32
C ALA A 891 -5.34 -40.46 19.50
N CYS A 892 -6.08 -40.81 20.56
CA CYS A 892 -6.95 -39.88 21.28
C CYS A 892 -6.67 -40.13 22.77
N GLU A 893 -6.70 -39.06 23.56
CA GLU A 893 -6.43 -39.00 25.01
C GLU A 893 -4.96 -38.80 25.43
N ALA A 894 -4.55 -37.52 25.52
CA ALA A 894 -3.72 -37.02 26.62
C ALA A 894 -3.68 -35.47 26.64
N ALA A 895 -4.74 -34.87 27.18
CA ALA A 895 -4.70 -33.67 28.02
C ALA A 895 -5.84 -33.85 29.03
N PRO A 896 -5.65 -33.61 30.35
CA PRO A 896 -5.32 -32.27 30.85
C PRO A 896 -4.46 -32.22 32.13
N GLY A 897 -3.95 -31.02 32.46
CA GLY A 897 -3.61 -30.69 33.85
C GLY A 897 -2.45 -29.71 34.03
N LEU A 898 -2.74 -28.41 34.02
CA LEU A 898 -2.15 -27.38 34.90
C LEU A 898 -2.67 -25.98 34.51
N VAL A 899 -3.94 -25.72 34.84
CA VAL A 899 -4.47 -24.36 35.05
C VAL A 899 -5.37 -24.44 36.28
N ALA A 900 -4.79 -24.26 37.46
CA ALA A 900 -5.48 -23.90 38.70
C ALA A 900 -4.45 -23.62 39.80
N GLN A 901 -3.82 -22.45 39.76
CA GLN A 901 -3.42 -21.69 40.97
C GLN A 901 -2.81 -20.34 40.56
N GLU A 902 -3.68 -19.32 40.59
CA GLU A 902 -3.49 -17.94 41.05
C GLU A 902 -4.49 -17.05 40.30
N ARG A 903 -5.63 -16.87 40.98
CA ARG A 903 -6.59 -15.79 40.78
C ARG A 903 -6.38 -14.79 41.91
#